data_AF-A0A6P7Z0H0-F1
#
_entry.id   AF-A0A6P7Z0H0-F1
#
_cell.length_a   1.000
_cell.length_b   1.000
_cell.length_c   1.000
_cell.angle_alpha   90.00
_cell.angle_beta   90.00
_cell.angle_gamma   90.00
#
_symmetry.space_group_name_H-M   'P 1'
#
loop_
_entity.id
_entity.type
_entity.pdbx_description
1 polymer ?
#
loop_
_entity_poly.entity_id
_entity_poly.type
_entity_poly.pdbx_seq_one_letter_code
_entity_poly.pdbx_strand_id
1 'polypeptide(L)'
;MSRDETVCTYCGVSYLILHEFKLMEEKVKAMEEEMQFYQGSVEREKKLQAEFQSLSKEFEQSKTDNELKTQRIQNITLQLKHKQDELERVNKDQRCCQEQLKVACNQSQMFREKITQHLLILQKGLLSLQFTKTELAAVRKEISSALEDWTTLKGELFLKTEAISDTSLREIAKLSETLSVSQKKNVELEKQVRDLQLVSDSFGLQTQQLQTSLQMEHELQNRCQELQKQTVDLQNEIENAALKFQKATAELERYKEICMMKSKEADDYRLELGKLKSLENTESRLTKELCEKNSLLLECQRKCNRLQEEVAEKERTEKNMKRSTSRLENELDVLKSILSETENEVVILKQERELMLISHQNTVEQLQESLRQKMLNDDCRKEKMENELRKERTQCATDLKEKISTLKDEAKMELDIERQRHDELIRKYQEELKELQMKIPVLIANASDVLRAEVEILEKKLQETQSKLREKDKAKDKEIQSLKVLISELEVKQKTQQASSRSAIEEMYKETHKKSEELKELREEVTLLRQHFNQAEEEKTFLQETVRRECEERYELTEALSQARSQLLELKRLGGNLPYSQGSSNRINLNSSCSSVVNKGKKICTNPSSSKGTKFTGLCKMPRSMSTPATFQHRSSGNKGLPILPSPPHPREKESSGAGNRQINTILRRKSNQL
;
A
#
# COMPACT_ATOMS: atom_id res chain seq x y z
N MET A 1 -54.96 151.18 -76.78
CA MET A 1 -54.27 152.25 -77.54
C MET A 1 -55.07 152.53 -78.79
N SER A 2 -55.11 153.78 -79.27
CA SER A 2 -55.71 154.08 -80.57
C SER A 2 -54.81 153.57 -81.70
N ARG A 3 -55.32 153.41 -82.92
CA ARG A 3 -54.52 152.87 -84.02
C ARG A 3 -53.43 153.83 -84.48
N ASP A 4 -53.72 155.13 -84.51
CA ASP A 4 -52.84 156.14 -85.09
C ASP A 4 -51.62 156.46 -84.19
N GLU A 5 -51.67 156.08 -82.91
CA GLU A 5 -50.52 156.13 -81.98
C GLU A 5 -49.53 154.97 -82.18
N THR A 6 -49.85 153.95 -83.01
CA THR A 6 -49.08 152.70 -83.12
C THR A 6 -48.28 152.55 -84.42
N VAL A 7 -48.15 153.60 -85.22
CA VAL A 7 -47.37 153.61 -86.47
C VAL A 7 -46.28 154.67 -86.36
N CYS A 8 -45.02 154.28 -86.56
CA CYS A 8 -43.92 155.23 -86.50
C CYS A 8 -43.95 156.18 -87.71
N THR A 9 -44.17 157.47 -87.47
CA THR A 9 -44.28 158.51 -88.51
C THR A 9 -43.03 158.69 -89.38
N TYR A 10 -41.87 158.17 -88.95
CA TYR A 10 -40.60 158.29 -89.67
C TYR A 10 -40.21 157.04 -90.48
N CYS A 11 -40.87 155.89 -90.28
CA CYS A 11 -40.54 154.65 -91.02
C CYS A 11 -41.74 153.78 -91.42
N GLY A 12 -42.97 154.15 -91.07
CA GLY A 12 -44.20 153.47 -91.50
C GLY A 12 -44.45 152.08 -90.89
N VAL A 13 -43.49 151.52 -90.16
CA VAL A 13 -43.65 150.23 -89.46
C VAL A 13 -44.61 150.41 -88.28
N SER A 14 -45.60 149.52 -88.17
CA SER A 14 -46.47 149.47 -86.99
C SER A 14 -45.75 148.77 -85.83
N TYR A 15 -45.79 149.39 -84.66
CA TYR A 15 -45.31 148.82 -83.40
C TYR A 15 -46.00 147.49 -83.06
N LEU A 16 -47.22 147.24 -83.56
CA LEU A 16 -47.94 145.98 -83.37
C LEU A 16 -47.19 144.82 -84.05
N ILE A 17 -46.77 144.99 -85.31
CA ILE A 17 -46.04 143.96 -86.06
C ILE A 17 -44.69 143.68 -85.40
N LEU A 18 -43.97 144.72 -84.98
CA LEU A 18 -42.69 144.57 -84.27
C LEU A 18 -42.87 143.88 -82.91
N HIS A 19 -43.95 144.17 -82.19
CA HIS A 19 -44.28 143.50 -80.93
C HIS A 19 -44.69 142.03 -81.14
N GLU A 20 -45.45 141.71 -82.18
CA GLU A 20 -45.83 140.33 -82.53
C GLU A 20 -44.62 139.50 -82.95
N PHE A 21 -43.70 140.04 -83.77
CA PHE A 21 -42.43 139.39 -84.08
C PHE A 21 -41.60 139.14 -82.81
N LYS A 22 -41.48 140.14 -81.93
CA LYS A 22 -40.75 139.98 -80.67
C LYS A 22 -41.40 138.96 -79.72
N LEU A 23 -42.73 138.93 -79.64
CA LEU A 23 -43.48 137.93 -78.87
C LEU A 23 -43.29 136.52 -79.44
N MET A 24 -43.17 136.39 -80.76
CA MET A 24 -42.87 135.12 -81.42
C MET A 24 -41.40 134.71 -81.22
N GLU A 25 -40.46 135.65 -81.24
CA GLU A 25 -39.05 135.43 -80.90
C GLU A 25 -38.88 134.99 -79.44
N GLU A 26 -39.55 135.66 -78.49
CA GLU A 26 -39.59 135.29 -77.07
C GLU A 26 -40.24 133.91 -76.86
N LYS A 27 -41.29 133.55 -77.62
CA LYS A 27 -41.90 132.21 -77.60
C LYS A 27 -41.03 131.12 -78.21
N VAL A 28 -40.38 131.37 -79.34
CA VAL A 28 -39.44 130.43 -79.97
C VAL A 28 -38.28 130.18 -79.02
N LYS A 29 -37.72 131.24 -78.41
CA LYS A 29 -36.67 131.12 -77.40
C LYS A 29 -37.11 130.32 -76.18
N ALA A 30 -38.31 130.56 -75.65
CA ALA A 30 -38.84 129.77 -74.54
C ALA A 30 -39.03 128.29 -74.92
N MET A 31 -39.49 128.01 -76.15
CA MET A 31 -39.63 126.64 -76.68
C MET A 31 -38.27 125.98 -76.95
N GLU A 32 -37.24 126.73 -77.33
CA GLU A 32 -35.85 126.25 -77.42
C GLU A 32 -35.26 125.94 -76.04
N GLU A 33 -35.51 126.79 -75.04
CA GLU A 33 -35.12 126.57 -73.64
C GLU A 33 -35.83 125.32 -73.06
N GLU A 34 -37.13 125.12 -73.32
CA GLU A 34 -37.86 123.89 -72.99
C GLU A 34 -37.31 122.67 -73.75
N MET A 35 -37.06 122.77 -75.06
CA MET A 35 -36.53 121.68 -75.87
C MET A 35 -35.15 121.23 -75.39
N GLN A 36 -34.28 122.17 -75.02
CA GLN A 36 -32.97 121.87 -74.41
C GLN A 36 -33.13 121.19 -73.04
N PHE A 37 -34.10 121.63 -72.21
CA PHE A 37 -34.40 120.97 -70.93
C PHE A 37 -34.87 119.52 -71.13
N TYR A 38 -35.79 119.28 -72.08
CA TYR A 38 -36.28 117.94 -72.41
C TYR A 38 -35.20 117.05 -73.03
N GLN A 39 -34.37 117.57 -73.95
CA GLN A 39 -33.24 116.82 -74.50
C GLN A 39 -32.27 116.41 -73.39
N GLY A 40 -31.89 117.34 -72.51
CA GLY A 40 -31.09 117.04 -71.34
C GLY A 40 -31.77 116.05 -70.38
N SER A 41 -33.11 115.97 -70.37
CA SER A 41 -33.85 114.96 -69.61
C SER A 41 -33.76 113.57 -70.21
N VAL A 42 -33.88 113.45 -71.54
CA VAL A 42 -33.68 112.19 -72.27
C VAL A 42 -32.25 111.70 -72.14
N GLU A 43 -31.27 112.60 -72.10
CA GLU A 43 -29.86 112.26 -71.87
C GLU A 43 -29.61 111.80 -70.41
N ARG A 44 -30.23 112.44 -69.41
CA ARG A 44 -30.24 111.96 -68.01
C ARG A 44 -30.91 110.58 -67.90
N GLU A 45 -32.05 110.37 -68.54
CA GLU A 45 -32.78 109.10 -68.52
C GLU A 45 -31.96 107.96 -69.16
N LYS A 46 -31.35 108.19 -70.33
CA LYS A 46 -30.42 107.23 -70.96
C LYS A 46 -29.23 106.90 -70.06
N LYS A 47 -28.66 107.89 -69.37
CA LYS A 47 -27.55 107.68 -68.43
C LYS A 47 -27.99 106.83 -67.23
N LEU A 48 -29.13 107.16 -66.61
CA LEU A 48 -29.72 106.38 -65.52
C LEU A 48 -30.08 104.95 -65.95
N GLN A 49 -30.57 104.76 -67.18
CA GLN A 49 -30.89 103.44 -67.72
C GLN A 49 -29.63 102.59 -67.95
N ALA A 50 -28.52 103.19 -68.43
CA ALA A 50 -27.24 102.51 -68.55
C ALA A 50 -26.62 102.17 -67.18
N GLU A 51 -26.70 103.09 -66.21
CA GLU A 51 -26.26 102.86 -64.83
C GLU A 51 -27.07 101.74 -64.17
N PHE A 52 -28.40 101.74 -64.34
CA PHE A 52 -29.29 100.67 -63.87
C PHE A 52 -28.96 99.31 -64.51
N GLN A 53 -28.63 99.27 -65.79
CA GLN A 53 -28.20 98.04 -66.46
C GLN A 53 -26.85 97.52 -65.93
N SER A 54 -25.89 98.39 -65.61
CA SER A 54 -24.64 97.98 -64.95
C SER A 54 -24.91 97.42 -63.55
N LEU A 55 -25.64 98.18 -62.72
CA LEU A 55 -26.04 97.78 -61.36
C LEU A 55 -26.82 96.46 -61.34
N SER A 56 -27.74 96.25 -62.28
CA SER A 56 -28.50 95.00 -62.39
C SER A 56 -27.60 93.80 -62.77
N LYS A 57 -26.59 94.02 -63.61
CA LYS A 57 -25.62 92.98 -64.00
C LYS A 57 -24.65 92.66 -62.86
N GLU A 58 -24.17 93.68 -62.16
CA GLU A 58 -23.33 93.55 -60.96
C GLU A 58 -24.09 92.84 -59.83
N PHE A 59 -25.38 93.13 -59.65
CA PHE A 59 -26.25 92.46 -58.69
C PHE A 59 -26.43 90.97 -58.99
N GLU A 60 -26.81 90.60 -60.22
CA GLU A 60 -26.97 89.18 -60.60
C GLU A 60 -25.63 88.42 -60.56
N GLN A 61 -24.53 89.06 -60.93
CA GLN A 61 -23.21 88.46 -60.76
C GLN A 61 -22.86 88.26 -59.28
N SER A 62 -23.06 89.26 -58.42
CA SER A 62 -22.87 89.17 -56.96
C SER A 62 -23.73 88.06 -56.33
N LYS A 63 -24.98 87.91 -56.78
CA LYS A 63 -25.91 86.86 -56.38
C LYS A 63 -25.41 85.45 -56.74
N THR A 64 -25.00 85.20 -57.99
CA THR A 64 -24.40 83.90 -58.38
C THR A 64 -23.11 83.61 -57.61
N ASP A 65 -22.28 84.64 -57.36
CA ASP A 65 -21.07 84.53 -56.56
C ASP A 65 -21.39 84.15 -55.09
N ASN A 66 -22.51 84.64 -54.56
CA ASN A 66 -23.00 84.34 -53.21
C ASN A 66 -23.65 82.94 -53.11
N GLU A 67 -24.35 82.49 -54.16
CA GLU A 67 -24.87 81.13 -54.28
C GLU A 67 -23.71 80.11 -54.32
N LEU A 68 -22.66 80.37 -55.10
CA LEU A 68 -21.44 79.54 -55.14
C LEU A 68 -20.71 79.51 -53.79
N LYS A 69 -20.59 80.66 -53.10
CA LYS A 69 -20.04 80.73 -51.73
C LYS A 69 -20.89 79.91 -50.75
N THR A 70 -22.21 79.99 -50.86
CA THR A 70 -23.16 79.23 -50.02
C THR A 70 -23.03 77.72 -50.22
N GLN A 71 -22.98 77.25 -51.48
CA GLN A 71 -22.73 75.84 -51.80
C GLN A 71 -21.37 75.34 -51.28
N ARG A 72 -20.32 76.18 -51.42
CA ARG A 72 -18.98 75.86 -50.91
C ARG A 72 -18.96 75.78 -49.38
N ILE A 73 -19.66 76.67 -48.68
CA ILE A 73 -19.83 76.62 -47.22
C ILE A 73 -20.56 75.33 -46.83
N GLN A 74 -21.70 75.00 -47.46
CA GLN A 74 -22.45 73.78 -47.17
C GLN A 74 -21.60 72.50 -47.33
N ASN A 75 -20.80 72.41 -48.40
CA ASN A 75 -19.88 71.29 -48.62
C ASN A 75 -18.80 71.22 -47.52
N ILE A 76 -18.19 72.35 -47.15
CA ILE A 76 -17.22 72.41 -46.04
C ILE A 76 -17.88 72.04 -44.70
N THR A 77 -19.11 72.47 -44.43
CA THR A 77 -19.86 72.08 -43.22
C THR A 77 -20.14 70.58 -43.16
N LEU A 78 -20.48 69.95 -44.28
CA LEU A 78 -20.66 68.50 -44.37
C LEU A 78 -19.35 67.74 -44.14
N GLN A 79 -18.23 68.21 -44.73
CA GLN A 79 -16.91 67.62 -44.50
C GLN A 79 -16.44 67.79 -43.06
N LEU A 80 -16.64 68.97 -42.47
CA LEU A 80 -16.32 69.26 -41.06
C LEU A 80 -17.11 68.33 -40.14
N LYS A 81 -18.41 68.17 -40.38
CA LYS A 81 -19.26 67.24 -39.62
C LYS A 81 -18.77 65.80 -39.75
N HIS A 82 -18.47 65.32 -40.97
CA HIS A 82 -17.93 63.98 -41.17
C HIS A 82 -16.59 63.77 -40.43
N LYS A 83 -15.72 64.78 -40.39
CA LYS A 83 -14.46 64.74 -39.62
C LYS A 83 -14.67 64.80 -38.12
N GLN A 84 -15.71 65.48 -37.63
CA GLN A 84 -16.10 65.42 -36.23
C GLN A 84 -16.69 64.05 -35.86
N ASP A 85 -17.53 63.48 -36.71
CA ASP A 85 -18.07 62.11 -36.54
C ASP A 85 -16.96 61.05 -36.57
N GLU A 86 -15.93 61.20 -37.42
CA GLU A 86 -14.71 60.38 -37.41
C GLU A 86 -13.94 60.53 -36.08
N LEU A 87 -13.68 61.77 -35.65
CA LEU A 87 -12.94 62.06 -34.42
C LEU A 87 -13.67 61.49 -33.19
N GLU A 88 -14.99 61.53 -33.17
CA GLU A 88 -15.81 60.91 -32.12
C GLU A 88 -15.72 59.38 -32.10
N ARG A 89 -15.64 58.72 -33.26
CA ARG A 89 -15.41 57.27 -33.34
C ARG A 89 -14.03 56.92 -32.79
N VAL A 90 -12.98 57.57 -33.29
CA VAL A 90 -11.59 57.34 -32.82
C VAL A 90 -11.46 57.61 -31.31
N ASN A 91 -12.12 58.63 -30.76
CA ASN A 91 -12.15 58.88 -29.31
C ASN A 91 -12.98 57.87 -28.50
N LYS A 92 -13.91 57.12 -29.11
CA LYS A 92 -14.61 55.99 -28.47
C LYS A 92 -13.71 54.74 -28.51
N ASP A 93 -13.10 54.47 -29.66
CA ASP A 93 -12.18 53.33 -29.87
C ASP A 93 -10.93 53.45 -28.98
N GLN A 94 -10.30 54.63 -28.89
CA GLN A 94 -9.16 54.89 -28.00
C GLN A 94 -9.50 54.61 -26.53
N ARG A 95 -10.67 55.01 -26.05
CA ARG A 95 -11.11 54.73 -24.67
C ARG A 95 -11.38 53.24 -24.45
N CYS A 96 -11.95 52.56 -25.43
CA CYS A 96 -12.12 51.10 -25.39
C CYS A 96 -10.76 50.38 -25.27
N CYS A 97 -9.79 50.74 -26.11
CA CYS A 97 -8.43 50.20 -26.07
C CYS A 97 -7.70 50.52 -24.76
N GLN A 98 -7.89 51.72 -24.18
CA GLN A 98 -7.32 52.09 -22.89
C GLN A 98 -7.87 51.23 -21.73
N GLU A 99 -9.18 50.98 -21.68
CA GLU A 99 -9.76 50.14 -20.63
C GLU A 99 -9.40 48.66 -20.83
N GLN A 100 -9.34 48.16 -22.08
CA GLN A 100 -8.82 46.82 -22.37
C GLN A 100 -7.35 46.66 -21.93
N LEU A 101 -6.49 47.64 -22.21
CA LEU A 101 -5.09 47.65 -21.77
C LEU A 101 -4.97 47.64 -20.24
N LYS A 102 -5.83 48.39 -19.54
CA LYS A 102 -5.92 48.45 -18.08
C LYS A 102 -6.37 47.11 -17.49
N VAL A 103 -7.38 46.46 -18.07
CA VAL A 103 -7.80 45.10 -17.70
C VAL A 103 -6.67 44.08 -17.92
N ALA A 104 -5.99 44.11 -19.07
CA ALA A 104 -4.87 43.22 -19.36
C ALA A 104 -3.67 43.45 -18.42
N CYS A 105 -3.38 44.70 -18.05
CA CYS A 105 -2.34 45.04 -17.07
C CYS A 105 -2.67 44.48 -15.69
N ASN A 106 -3.90 44.66 -15.21
CA ASN A 106 -4.39 44.10 -13.94
C ASN A 106 -4.31 42.57 -13.92
N GLN A 107 -4.74 41.89 -15.01
CA GLN A 107 -4.59 40.44 -15.14
C GLN A 107 -3.11 40.01 -15.09
N SER A 108 -2.23 40.71 -15.81
CA SER A 108 -0.78 40.45 -15.80
C SER A 108 -0.17 40.65 -14.40
N GLN A 109 -0.65 41.61 -13.61
CA GLN A 109 -0.25 41.76 -12.21
C GLN A 109 -0.72 40.57 -11.35
N MET A 110 -2.01 40.21 -11.42
CA MET A 110 -2.57 39.07 -10.68
C MET A 110 -1.82 37.75 -10.98
N PHE A 111 -1.43 37.51 -12.23
CA PHE A 111 -0.62 36.35 -12.59
C PHE A 111 0.80 36.41 -12.01
N ARG A 112 1.46 37.58 -11.99
CA ARG A 112 2.80 37.75 -11.39
C ARG A 112 2.78 37.54 -9.87
N GLU A 113 1.75 38.05 -9.18
CA GLU A 113 1.54 37.82 -7.75
C GLU A 113 1.32 36.33 -7.45
N LYS A 114 0.47 35.65 -8.23
CA LYS A 114 0.22 34.20 -8.10
C LYS A 114 1.47 33.35 -8.37
N ILE A 115 2.28 33.70 -9.39
CA ILE A 115 3.57 33.05 -9.66
C ILE A 115 4.52 33.23 -8.47
N THR A 116 4.59 34.43 -7.89
CA THR A 116 5.43 34.71 -6.72
C THR A 116 5.01 33.88 -5.50
N GLN A 117 3.69 33.74 -5.27
CA GLN A 117 3.15 32.85 -4.22
C GLN A 117 3.52 31.38 -4.47
N HIS A 118 3.37 30.90 -5.72
CA HIS A 118 3.72 29.53 -6.09
C HIS A 118 5.22 29.24 -5.89
N LEU A 119 6.11 30.18 -6.28
CA LEU A 119 7.56 30.05 -6.06
C LEU A 119 7.90 29.96 -4.56
N LEU A 120 7.25 30.78 -3.71
CA LEU A 120 7.47 30.75 -2.26
C LEU A 120 6.96 29.44 -1.62
N ILE A 121 5.87 28.86 -2.13
CA ILE A 121 5.38 27.53 -1.72
C ILE A 121 6.37 26.43 -2.14
N LEU A 122 6.88 26.48 -3.38
CA LEU A 122 7.89 25.53 -3.88
C LEU A 122 9.21 25.62 -3.09
N GLN A 123 9.66 26.83 -2.74
CA GLN A 123 10.85 27.02 -1.90
C GLN A 123 10.68 26.43 -0.50
N LYS A 124 9.50 26.61 0.13
CA LYS A 124 9.17 25.95 1.41
C LYS A 124 9.17 24.42 1.27
N GLY A 125 8.54 23.90 0.22
CA GLY A 125 8.51 22.46 -0.07
C GLY A 125 9.91 21.87 -0.27
N LEU A 126 10.80 22.59 -0.98
CA LEU A 126 12.19 22.20 -1.17
C LEU A 126 12.98 22.15 0.14
N LEU A 127 12.79 23.13 1.03
CA LEU A 127 13.42 23.14 2.35
C LEU A 127 12.91 21.98 3.23
N SER A 128 11.61 21.69 3.23
CA SER A 128 11.05 20.51 3.89
C SER A 128 11.58 19.19 3.31
N LEU A 129 11.76 19.10 1.99
CA LEU A 129 12.34 17.93 1.33
C LEU A 129 13.82 17.74 1.70
N GLN A 130 14.60 18.83 1.78
CA GLN A 130 15.98 18.80 2.25
C GLN A 130 16.08 18.35 3.70
N PHE A 131 15.20 18.85 4.58
CA PHE A 131 15.13 18.43 5.99
C PHE A 131 14.75 16.95 6.14
N THR A 132 13.69 16.49 5.48
CA THR A 132 13.33 15.05 5.52
C THR A 132 14.44 14.15 4.95
N LYS A 133 15.21 14.62 3.97
CA LYS A 133 16.40 13.91 3.47
C LYS A 133 17.52 13.83 4.51
N THR A 134 17.75 14.86 5.34
CA THR A 134 18.75 14.79 6.42
C THR A 134 18.29 13.89 7.56
N GLU A 135 17.01 13.95 7.95
CA GLU A 135 16.45 13.06 8.98
C GLU A 135 16.52 11.58 8.54
N LEU A 136 16.14 11.27 7.30
CA LEU A 136 16.26 9.91 6.75
C LEU A 136 17.72 9.42 6.66
N ALA A 137 18.69 10.31 6.51
CA ALA A 137 20.11 9.97 6.55
C ALA A 137 20.59 9.69 7.99
N ALA A 138 20.10 10.44 8.98
CA ALA A 138 20.36 10.19 10.40
C ALA A 138 19.77 8.84 10.84
N VAL A 139 18.47 8.61 10.60
CA VAL A 139 17.79 7.34 10.91
C VAL A 139 18.46 6.15 10.21
N ARG A 140 18.91 6.30 8.96
CA ARG A 140 19.71 5.26 8.28
C ARG A 140 21.00 4.95 9.03
N LYS A 141 21.73 5.98 9.49
CA LYS A 141 22.98 5.80 10.25
C LYS A 141 22.74 5.10 11.58
N GLU A 142 21.67 5.46 12.30
CA GLU A 142 21.26 4.80 13.56
C GLU A 142 20.92 3.33 13.35
N ILE A 143 20.14 3.01 12.30
CA ILE A 143 19.83 1.62 11.92
C ILE A 143 21.10 0.84 11.56
N SER A 144 22.04 1.45 10.83
CA SER A 144 23.34 0.81 10.54
C SER A 144 24.15 0.53 11.79
N SER A 145 24.22 1.48 12.74
CA SER A 145 24.88 1.28 14.04
C SER A 145 24.23 0.14 14.81
N ALA A 146 22.90 0.17 14.98
CA ALA A 146 22.17 -0.85 15.73
C ALA A 146 22.29 -2.26 15.12
N LEU A 147 22.48 -2.36 13.79
CA LEU A 147 22.80 -3.62 13.12
C LEU A 147 24.23 -4.09 13.41
N GLU A 148 25.21 -3.18 13.43
CA GLU A 148 26.61 -3.47 13.78
C GLU A 148 26.74 -3.90 15.26
N ASP A 149 26.09 -3.17 16.17
CA ASP A 149 25.93 -3.49 17.59
C ASP A 149 25.28 -4.88 17.78
N TRP A 150 24.19 -5.17 17.05
CA TRP A 150 23.53 -6.48 17.08
C TRP A 150 24.41 -7.61 16.55
N THR A 151 25.17 -7.39 15.46
CA THR A 151 26.11 -8.41 14.97
C THR A 151 27.24 -8.68 15.97
N THR A 152 27.72 -7.64 16.67
CA THR A 152 28.73 -7.76 17.72
C THR A 152 28.20 -8.54 18.92
N LEU A 153 27.02 -8.16 19.44
CA LEU A 153 26.35 -8.87 20.53
C LEU A 153 26.04 -10.33 20.18
N LYS A 154 25.60 -10.60 18.94
CA LYS A 154 25.39 -11.97 18.45
C LYS A 154 26.68 -12.79 18.45
N GLY A 155 27.81 -12.18 18.06
CA GLY A 155 29.14 -12.80 18.13
C GLY A 155 29.55 -13.13 19.57
N GLU A 156 29.39 -12.19 20.50
CA GLU A 156 29.65 -12.43 21.92
C GLU A 156 28.77 -13.54 22.50
N LEU A 157 27.47 -13.55 22.19
CA LEU A 157 26.54 -14.58 22.67
C LEU A 157 26.88 -15.95 22.10
N PHE A 158 27.35 -16.04 20.86
CA PHE A 158 27.84 -17.28 20.28
C PHE A 158 29.07 -17.79 21.04
N LEU A 159 30.10 -16.96 21.21
CA LEU A 159 31.32 -17.30 21.95
C LEU A 159 31.05 -17.69 23.42
N LYS A 160 30.10 -17.01 24.08
CA LYS A 160 29.64 -17.37 25.43
C LYS A 160 28.91 -18.72 25.44
N THR A 161 28.09 -19.01 24.43
CA THR A 161 27.39 -20.31 24.30
C THR A 161 28.37 -21.45 24.01
N GLU A 162 29.36 -21.22 23.16
CA GLU A 162 30.43 -22.16 22.83
C GLU A 162 31.29 -22.46 24.08
N ALA A 163 31.69 -21.44 24.84
CA ALA A 163 32.41 -21.62 26.10
C ALA A 163 31.60 -22.39 27.16
N ILE A 164 30.28 -22.19 27.24
CA ILE A 164 29.37 -22.92 28.14
C ILE A 164 29.18 -24.38 27.66
N SER A 165 29.11 -24.61 26.34
CA SER A 165 29.13 -25.95 25.76
C SER A 165 30.42 -26.67 26.17
N ASP A 166 31.58 -26.04 25.99
CA ASP A 166 32.88 -26.63 26.32
C ASP A 166 33.07 -26.88 27.82
N THR A 167 32.56 -26.03 28.72
CA THR A 167 32.58 -26.34 30.17
C THR A 167 31.66 -27.51 30.50
N SER A 168 30.43 -27.54 29.97
CA SER A 168 29.48 -28.63 30.21
C SER A 168 29.97 -29.98 29.66
N LEU A 169 30.59 -30.02 28.48
CA LEU A 169 31.19 -31.23 27.91
C LEU A 169 32.36 -31.74 28.77
N ARG A 170 33.21 -30.85 29.30
CA ARG A 170 34.28 -31.21 30.25
C ARG A 170 33.74 -31.69 31.59
N GLU A 171 32.59 -31.19 32.03
CA GLU A 171 31.93 -31.65 33.25
C GLU A 171 31.27 -33.02 33.06
N ILE A 172 30.55 -33.23 31.95
CA ILE A 172 30.00 -34.53 31.54
C ILE A 172 31.11 -35.59 31.45
N ALA A 173 32.27 -35.25 30.88
CA ALA A 173 33.43 -36.13 30.84
C ALA A 173 33.89 -36.56 32.25
N LYS A 174 34.11 -35.60 33.18
CA LYS A 174 34.48 -35.88 34.58
C LYS A 174 33.42 -36.69 35.32
N LEU A 175 32.15 -36.42 35.10
CA LEU A 175 31.04 -37.16 35.70
C LEU A 175 30.98 -38.60 35.16
N SER A 176 31.24 -38.81 33.87
CA SER A 176 31.29 -40.17 33.28
C SER A 176 32.50 -40.98 33.77
N GLU A 177 33.65 -40.34 33.97
CA GLU A 177 34.83 -40.95 34.60
C GLU A 177 34.53 -41.32 36.06
N THR A 178 33.97 -40.39 36.82
CA THR A 178 33.56 -40.62 38.22
C THR A 178 32.52 -41.74 38.34
N LEU A 179 31.56 -41.80 37.41
CA LEU A 179 30.58 -42.89 37.32
C LEU A 179 31.26 -44.23 37.00
N SER A 180 32.24 -44.27 36.09
CA SER A 180 33.00 -45.49 35.79
C SER A 180 33.80 -46.00 36.99
N VAL A 181 34.41 -45.10 37.77
CA VAL A 181 35.10 -45.45 39.02
C VAL A 181 34.10 -45.99 40.06
N SER A 182 32.96 -45.32 40.23
CA SER A 182 31.89 -45.75 41.14
C SER A 182 31.28 -47.11 40.73
N GLN A 183 31.07 -47.37 39.44
CA GLN A 183 30.61 -48.66 38.91
C GLN A 183 31.61 -49.78 39.19
N LYS A 184 32.92 -49.57 38.94
CA LYS A 184 33.97 -50.53 39.29
C LYS A 184 33.99 -50.84 40.79
N LYS A 185 33.83 -49.82 41.63
CA LYS A 185 33.72 -49.99 43.09
C LYS A 185 32.45 -50.76 43.48
N ASN A 186 31.32 -50.53 42.81
CA ASN A 186 30.08 -51.25 43.08
C ASN A 186 30.20 -52.73 42.72
N VAL A 187 30.83 -53.08 41.59
CA VAL A 187 31.07 -54.49 41.20
C VAL A 187 31.99 -55.21 42.19
N GLU A 188 33.01 -54.54 42.74
CA GLU A 188 33.87 -55.11 43.78
C GLU A 188 33.13 -55.23 45.13
N LEU A 189 32.23 -54.30 45.47
CA LEU A 189 31.34 -54.43 46.63
C LEU A 189 30.30 -55.55 46.44
N GLU A 190 29.70 -55.71 45.27
CA GLU A 190 28.82 -56.83 44.92
C GLU A 190 29.55 -58.18 45.00
N LYS A 191 30.85 -58.21 44.70
CA LYS A 191 31.70 -59.38 44.92
C LYS A 191 31.92 -59.63 46.42
N GLN A 192 32.32 -58.62 47.19
CA GLN A 192 32.48 -58.73 48.64
C GLN A 192 31.18 -59.12 49.37
N VAL A 193 30.02 -58.65 48.90
CA VAL A 193 28.70 -59.04 49.42
C VAL A 193 28.38 -60.51 49.09
N ARG A 194 28.78 -61.03 47.92
CA ARG A 194 28.65 -62.46 47.60
C ARG A 194 29.61 -63.32 48.43
N ASP A 195 30.84 -62.87 48.62
CA ASP A 195 31.82 -63.56 49.48
C ASP A 195 31.33 -63.59 50.94
N LEU A 196 30.77 -62.48 51.44
CA LEU A 196 30.13 -62.40 52.75
C LEU A 196 28.82 -63.22 52.83
N GLN A 197 28.04 -63.33 51.75
CA GLN A 197 26.86 -64.19 51.70
C GLN A 197 27.26 -65.66 51.85
N LEU A 198 28.29 -66.12 51.15
CA LEU A 198 28.81 -67.50 51.29
C LEU A 198 29.31 -67.78 52.73
N VAL A 199 29.95 -66.79 53.36
CA VAL A 199 30.32 -66.86 54.79
C VAL A 199 29.09 -66.87 55.69
N SER A 200 28.07 -66.07 55.41
CA SER A 200 26.80 -66.01 56.14
C SER A 200 25.99 -67.30 56.01
N ASP A 201 26.01 -67.95 54.85
CA ASP A 201 25.32 -69.22 54.61
C ASP A 201 26.04 -70.36 55.36
N SER A 202 27.37 -70.32 55.43
CA SER A 202 28.19 -71.21 56.26
C SER A 202 27.92 -71.01 57.76
N PHE A 203 27.86 -69.75 58.23
CA PHE A 203 27.39 -69.44 59.58
C PHE A 203 25.93 -69.83 59.81
N GLY A 204 25.08 -69.78 58.77
CA GLY A 204 23.70 -70.26 58.80
C GLY A 204 23.62 -71.77 59.06
N LEU A 205 24.46 -72.56 58.40
CA LEU A 205 24.61 -74.01 58.66
C LEU A 205 25.13 -74.29 60.08
N GLN A 206 26.14 -73.55 60.55
CA GLN A 206 26.59 -73.66 61.96
C GLN A 206 25.49 -73.24 62.95
N THR A 207 24.72 -72.20 62.64
CA THR A 207 23.61 -71.73 63.47
C THR A 207 22.48 -72.76 63.49
N GLN A 208 22.20 -73.44 62.38
CA GLN A 208 21.22 -74.53 62.32
C GLN A 208 21.68 -75.74 63.15
N GLN A 209 22.97 -76.06 63.12
CA GLN A 209 23.59 -77.09 63.97
C GLN A 209 23.54 -76.73 65.47
N LEU A 210 23.77 -75.46 65.81
CA LEU A 210 23.57 -74.92 67.16
C LEU A 210 22.08 -74.86 67.55
N GLN A 211 21.17 -74.66 66.61
CA GLN A 211 19.73 -74.59 66.88
C GLN A 211 19.13 -75.97 67.20
N THR A 212 19.66 -77.06 66.63
CA THR A 212 19.38 -78.42 67.14
C THR A 212 19.88 -78.62 68.56
N SER A 213 21.04 -78.05 68.94
CA SER A 213 21.51 -78.07 70.33
C SER A 213 20.65 -77.18 71.25
N LEU A 214 20.13 -76.05 70.75
CA LEU A 214 19.25 -75.15 71.49
C LEU A 214 17.85 -75.73 71.69
N GLN A 215 17.34 -76.56 70.76
CA GLN A 215 16.12 -77.32 70.98
C GLN A 215 16.27 -78.29 72.16
N MET A 216 17.43 -78.94 72.30
CA MET A 216 17.77 -79.78 73.43
C MET A 216 17.88 -78.98 74.76
N GLU A 217 18.23 -77.68 74.70
CA GLU A 217 18.14 -76.79 75.87
C GLU A 217 16.70 -76.32 76.15
N HIS A 218 15.86 -76.10 75.13
CA HIS A 218 14.47 -75.66 75.34
C HIS A 218 13.60 -76.73 76.03
N GLU A 219 13.91 -78.01 75.87
CA GLU A 219 13.32 -79.08 76.71
C GLU A 219 13.68 -78.92 78.20
N LEU A 220 14.85 -78.36 78.52
CA LEU A 220 15.27 -78.00 79.88
C LEU A 220 14.68 -76.66 80.32
N GLN A 221 14.55 -75.67 79.43
CA GLN A 221 14.07 -74.32 79.78
C GLN A 221 12.55 -74.24 80.00
N ASN A 222 11.76 -75.05 79.28
CA ASN A 222 10.33 -75.20 79.57
C ASN A 222 10.07 -75.75 80.98
N ARG A 223 11.03 -76.46 81.58
CA ARG A 223 11.00 -76.89 82.99
C ARG A 223 11.01 -75.72 83.98
N CYS A 224 11.45 -74.54 83.56
CA CYS A 224 11.66 -73.36 84.41
C CYS A 224 10.58 -72.28 84.27
N GLN A 225 9.98 -72.10 83.08
CA GLN A 225 9.04 -70.99 82.85
C GLN A 225 7.70 -71.13 83.63
N GLU A 226 7.32 -72.35 84.02
CA GLU A 226 6.19 -72.62 84.93
C GLU A 226 6.29 -71.81 86.25
N LEU A 227 7.50 -71.45 86.67
CA LEU A 227 7.78 -70.75 87.93
C LEU A 227 7.58 -69.22 87.84
N GLN A 228 7.55 -68.61 86.65
CA GLN A 228 7.65 -67.14 86.51
C GLN A 228 6.30 -66.43 86.27
N LYS A 229 5.21 -67.18 86.07
CA LYS A 229 3.86 -66.64 85.79
C LYS A 229 3.23 -65.85 86.96
N GLN A 230 3.85 -65.84 88.13
CA GLN A 230 3.26 -65.43 89.41
C GLN A 230 3.42 -63.93 89.78
N THR A 231 3.97 -63.09 88.89
CA THR A 231 4.53 -61.78 89.29
C THR A 231 3.90 -60.54 88.62
N VAL A 232 3.03 -60.70 87.62
CA VAL A 232 2.63 -59.58 86.72
C VAL A 232 1.49 -58.70 87.26
N ASP A 233 0.73 -59.16 88.26
CA ASP A 233 -0.58 -58.60 88.64
C ASP A 233 -0.56 -57.25 89.43
N LEU A 234 0.50 -56.45 89.35
CA LEU A 234 0.77 -55.30 90.24
C LEU A 234 0.80 -53.90 89.58
N GLN A 235 0.54 -53.76 88.28
CA GLN A 235 0.98 -52.58 87.50
C GLN A 235 -0.06 -51.45 87.24
N ASN A 236 -1.32 -51.58 87.67
CA ASN A 236 -2.48 -50.94 87.01
C ASN A 236 -3.05 -49.59 87.55
N GLU A 237 -2.39 -48.84 88.44
CA GLU A 237 -3.10 -47.83 89.29
C GLU A 237 -2.96 -46.31 88.96
N ILE A 238 -2.33 -45.86 87.85
CA ILE A 238 -1.67 -44.52 87.82
C ILE A 238 -2.36 -43.36 87.02
N GLU A 239 -3.30 -43.59 86.09
CA GLU A 239 -3.51 -42.69 84.91
C GLU A 239 -4.26 -41.31 85.04
N ASN A 240 -4.66 -40.81 86.23
CA ASN A 240 -5.94 -40.07 86.35
C ASN A 240 -5.91 -38.52 86.64
N ALA A 241 -5.36 -37.62 85.79
CA ALA A 241 -5.11 -36.21 86.21
C ALA A 241 -5.17 -34.96 85.24
N ALA A 242 -5.74 -35.01 84.02
CA ALA A 242 -5.29 -34.11 82.91
C ALA A 242 -6.03 -32.78 82.52
N LEU A 243 -6.91 -32.13 83.31
CA LEU A 243 -7.72 -30.96 82.83
C LEU A 243 -7.41 -29.57 83.47
N LYS A 244 -7.15 -28.53 82.63
CA LYS A 244 -7.68 -27.12 82.70
C LYS A 244 -7.04 -26.18 81.63
N PHE A 245 -7.84 -25.29 81.01
CA PHE A 245 -7.45 -24.39 79.88
C PHE A 245 -8.28 -23.08 79.88
N GLN A 246 -7.95 -22.14 78.96
CA GLN A 246 -8.85 -21.21 78.23
C GLN A 246 -8.98 -19.70 78.65
N LYS A 247 -9.14 -18.82 77.62
CA LYS A 247 -9.49 -17.35 77.59
C LYS A 247 -8.42 -16.36 78.08
N ALA A 248 -8.09 -15.22 77.47
CA ALA A 248 -8.43 -14.54 76.18
C ALA A 248 -9.85 -13.97 75.93
N THR A 249 -10.03 -12.63 75.92
CA THR A 249 -11.09 -11.85 75.21
C THR A 249 -10.79 -10.32 75.15
N ALA A 250 -11.08 -9.64 74.01
CA ALA A 250 -11.23 -8.17 73.78
C ALA A 250 -10.05 -7.21 74.10
N GLU A 251 -9.64 -6.21 73.30
CA GLU A 251 -10.01 -5.72 71.94
C GLU A 251 -11.42 -5.13 71.72
N LEU A 252 -11.58 -3.79 71.78
CA LEU A 252 -12.78 -3.08 71.25
C LEU A 252 -12.62 -1.58 70.90
N GLU A 253 -11.98 -0.77 71.75
CA GLU A 253 -12.07 0.71 71.70
C GLU A 253 -11.05 1.39 70.74
N ARG A 254 -11.46 1.78 69.51
CA ARG A 254 -10.50 2.40 68.55
C ARG A 254 -11.00 3.40 67.49
N TYR A 255 -12.28 3.77 67.41
CA TYR A 255 -12.82 4.52 66.23
C TYR A 255 -13.79 5.67 66.56
N LYS A 256 -13.32 6.78 67.16
CA LYS A 256 -14.21 7.91 67.54
C LYS A 256 -13.77 9.35 67.17
N GLU A 257 -12.51 9.63 66.85
CA GLU A 257 -11.99 11.02 66.88
C GLU A 257 -11.79 11.75 65.53
N ILE A 258 -11.96 11.11 64.37
CA ILE A 258 -11.72 11.76 63.06
C ILE A 258 -13.03 12.33 62.47
N CYS A 259 -13.35 13.62 62.71
CA CYS A 259 -14.43 14.29 61.93
C CYS A 259 -14.54 15.84 61.90
N MET A 260 -14.07 16.63 62.88
CA MET A 260 -14.86 17.84 63.25
C MET A 260 -14.49 19.25 62.73
N MET A 261 -13.27 19.56 62.25
CA MET A 261 -12.86 20.92 61.81
C MET A 261 -12.02 20.85 60.53
N LYS A 262 -12.44 21.29 59.33
CA LYS A 262 -12.90 22.61 58.80
C LYS A 262 -11.81 23.68 58.64
N SER A 263 -11.84 24.62 57.67
CA SER A 263 -12.28 24.67 56.24
C SER A 263 -12.40 26.15 55.81
N LYS A 264 -11.79 26.52 54.65
CA LYS A 264 -11.79 27.86 53.98
C LYS A 264 -10.91 28.94 54.64
N GLU A 265 -10.17 29.81 53.94
CA GLU A 265 -10.23 30.43 52.59
C GLU A 265 -11.32 31.50 52.41
N ALA A 266 -11.00 32.78 52.72
CA ALA A 266 -11.99 33.87 52.68
C ALA A 266 -11.49 35.30 52.35
N ASP A 267 -10.18 35.59 52.33
CA ASP A 267 -9.66 36.97 52.25
C ASP A 267 -8.68 37.19 51.08
N ASP A 268 -9.12 37.87 50.02
CA ASP A 268 -8.26 38.56 49.07
C ASP A 268 -8.99 39.74 48.40
N TYR A 269 -8.24 40.72 47.88
CA TYR A 269 -8.65 41.98 47.23
C TYR A 269 -9.32 43.10 48.06
N ARG A 270 -8.61 44.23 48.18
CA ARG A 270 -9.13 45.59 48.43
C ARG A 270 -8.31 46.61 47.62
N LEU A 271 -8.90 47.72 47.16
CA LEU A 271 -8.43 48.49 45.98
C LEU A 271 -8.74 50.00 46.09
N GLU A 272 -7.78 50.92 45.82
CA GLU A 272 -8.04 52.39 45.71
C GLU A 272 -6.91 53.25 45.03
N LEU A 273 -7.15 54.57 44.79
CA LEU A 273 -6.81 55.26 43.50
C LEU A 273 -6.79 56.85 43.46
N GLY A 274 -5.96 57.56 42.63
CA GLY A 274 -6.11 59.01 42.23
C GLY A 274 -4.83 59.81 41.76
N LYS A 275 -4.75 61.13 41.37
CA LYS A 275 -5.59 62.26 40.79
C LYS A 275 -4.74 63.55 40.44
N LEU A 276 -5.17 64.52 39.57
CA LEU A 276 -4.50 65.82 39.10
C LEU A 276 -5.55 67.05 38.95
N LYS A 277 -5.23 68.37 38.63
CA LYS A 277 -6.04 69.69 38.78
C LYS A 277 -5.67 70.93 37.83
N SER A 278 -6.15 72.24 37.74
CA SER A 278 -7.37 73.16 37.99
C SER A 278 -7.15 74.74 37.64
N LEU A 279 -8.13 75.67 37.30
CA LEU A 279 -7.99 77.19 36.99
C LEU A 279 -9.28 78.19 37.18
N GLU A 280 -9.29 79.58 36.90
CA GLU A 280 -10.13 80.74 37.57
C GLU A 280 -10.90 82.00 36.80
N ASN A 281 -11.15 83.27 37.36
CA ASN A 281 -12.35 84.30 37.14
C ASN A 281 -12.19 85.95 36.95
N THR A 282 -13.27 86.86 36.88
CA THR A 282 -13.32 88.42 36.56
C THR A 282 -14.57 89.41 36.99
N GLU A 283 -14.62 90.82 36.84
CA GLU A 283 -15.75 91.87 37.20
C GLU A 283 -15.68 93.48 36.79
N SER A 284 -16.77 94.38 36.81
CA SER A 284 -16.92 95.92 37.18
C SER A 284 -17.72 97.09 36.33
N ARG A 285 -18.36 98.23 36.89
CA ARG A 285 -19.00 99.50 36.18
C ARG A 285 -19.57 100.86 36.90
N LEU A 286 -19.23 102.13 36.44
CA LEU A 286 -19.87 103.57 36.35
C LEU A 286 -20.65 104.50 37.42
N THR A 287 -20.53 105.89 37.37
CA THR A 287 -21.60 107.03 37.36
C THR A 287 -21.16 108.56 37.63
N LYS A 288 -21.97 109.63 37.27
CA LYS A 288 -21.77 111.13 37.55
C LYS A 288 -22.98 112.11 37.16
N GLU A 289 -22.94 113.44 37.51
CA GLU A 289 -23.59 114.70 36.89
C GLU A 289 -24.81 115.54 37.45
N LEU A 290 -24.83 116.88 37.10
CA LEU A 290 -25.94 117.88 36.85
C LEU A 290 -26.41 118.99 37.89
N CYS A 291 -26.36 120.31 37.54
CA CYS A 291 -27.26 121.46 37.97
C CYS A 291 -26.85 122.89 37.43
N GLU A 292 -27.75 123.75 36.90
CA GLU A 292 -27.46 125.19 36.50
C GLU A 292 -28.70 126.06 36.06
N LYS A 293 -28.62 127.43 36.03
CA LYS A 293 -29.34 128.48 35.18
C LYS A 293 -29.77 129.81 35.88
N ASN A 294 -29.52 131.00 35.26
CA ASN A 294 -30.12 132.36 35.56
C ASN A 294 -29.75 133.43 34.46
N SER A 295 -29.80 134.77 34.68
CA SER A 295 -30.89 135.74 34.34
C SER A 295 -30.37 137.18 34.00
N LEU A 296 -31.18 138.09 33.40
CA LEU A 296 -30.81 139.42 32.82
C LEU A 296 -31.98 140.46 32.78
N LEU A 297 -31.77 141.82 32.78
CA LEU A 297 -32.82 142.80 32.33
C LEU A 297 -32.50 144.32 32.02
N LEU A 298 -31.63 145.03 32.76
CA LEU A 298 -31.79 146.48 33.11
C LEU A 298 -31.56 147.60 32.03
N GLU A 299 -31.74 147.37 30.73
CA GLU A 299 -30.95 148.11 29.71
C GLU A 299 -31.60 149.30 28.95
N CYS A 300 -32.85 149.70 29.23
CA CYS A 300 -33.68 150.31 28.18
C CYS A 300 -33.68 151.85 27.94
N GLN A 301 -33.56 152.73 28.94
CA GLN A 301 -34.07 154.11 28.77
C GLN A 301 -33.13 155.12 28.06
N ARG A 302 -31.83 154.84 27.90
CA ARG A 302 -30.90 155.71 27.12
C ARG A 302 -31.15 155.70 25.59
N LYS A 303 -32.24 155.09 25.12
CA LYS A 303 -32.57 154.97 23.69
C LYS A 303 -33.10 156.27 23.08
N CYS A 304 -34.03 156.95 23.74
CA CYS A 304 -35.03 157.79 23.05
C CYS A 304 -34.49 159.01 22.28
N ASN A 305 -33.68 159.89 22.89
CA ASN A 305 -33.33 161.16 22.22
C ASN A 305 -32.40 161.02 21.00
N ARG A 306 -31.58 159.95 20.95
CA ARG A 306 -30.78 159.63 19.75
C ARG A 306 -31.64 159.34 18.52
N LEU A 307 -32.88 158.89 18.74
CA LEU A 307 -33.77 158.48 17.65
C LEU A 307 -34.20 159.67 16.77
N GLN A 308 -34.19 160.92 17.25
CA GLN A 308 -34.76 162.04 16.50
C GLN A 308 -33.80 162.62 15.44
N GLU A 309 -32.52 162.81 15.76
CA GLU A 309 -31.50 163.14 14.75
C GLU A 309 -31.25 161.95 13.81
N GLU A 310 -31.35 160.73 14.33
CA GLU A 310 -31.40 159.52 13.49
C GLU A 310 -32.50 159.59 12.41
N VAL A 311 -33.66 160.23 12.62
CA VAL A 311 -34.71 160.32 11.57
C VAL A 311 -34.25 161.15 10.37
N ALA A 312 -33.64 162.33 10.59
CA ALA A 312 -33.23 163.21 9.49
C ALA A 312 -32.02 162.67 8.72
N GLU A 313 -31.16 161.90 9.38
CA GLU A 313 -30.09 161.14 8.74
C GLU A 313 -30.67 159.91 8.00
N LYS A 314 -31.67 159.24 8.59
CA LYS A 314 -32.43 158.14 7.97
C LYS A 314 -33.19 158.57 6.72
N GLU A 315 -33.77 159.76 6.64
CA GLU A 315 -34.42 160.21 5.39
C GLU A 315 -33.44 160.42 4.22
N ARG A 316 -32.24 160.94 4.49
CA ARG A 316 -31.23 161.15 3.44
C ARG A 316 -30.60 159.82 3.01
N THR A 317 -30.26 158.98 3.98
CA THR A 317 -29.80 157.63 3.70
C THR A 317 -30.90 156.80 3.03
N GLU A 318 -32.18 156.88 3.42
CA GLU A 318 -33.32 156.22 2.76
C GLU A 318 -33.41 156.58 1.27
N LYS A 319 -33.23 157.86 0.89
CA LYS A 319 -33.29 158.28 -0.51
C LYS A 319 -32.11 157.75 -1.35
N ASN A 320 -30.93 157.57 -0.76
CA ASN A 320 -29.80 156.88 -1.42
C ASN A 320 -29.95 155.35 -1.36
N MET A 321 -30.48 154.81 -0.27
CA MET A 321 -30.80 153.39 -0.12
C MET A 321 -31.82 152.98 -1.17
N LYS A 322 -32.93 153.71 -1.39
CA LYS A 322 -33.89 153.42 -2.48
C LYS A 322 -33.23 153.32 -3.86
N ARG A 323 -32.23 154.17 -4.16
CA ARG A 323 -31.44 154.09 -5.41
C ARG A 323 -30.47 152.90 -5.45
N SER A 324 -29.95 152.49 -4.30
CA SER A 324 -29.12 151.29 -4.15
C SER A 324 -29.96 150.01 -4.26
N THR A 325 -31.06 149.97 -3.50
CA THR A 325 -32.13 148.97 -3.54
C THR A 325 -32.58 148.72 -4.96
N SER A 326 -32.95 149.72 -5.77
CA SER A 326 -33.35 149.44 -7.16
C SER A 326 -32.21 149.09 -8.15
N ARG A 327 -30.95 149.10 -7.73
CA ARG A 327 -29.87 148.38 -8.44
C ARG A 327 -29.78 146.94 -7.96
N LEU A 328 -29.78 146.75 -6.64
CA LEU A 328 -29.78 145.44 -5.99
C LEU A 328 -31.02 144.61 -6.34
N GLU A 329 -32.18 145.22 -6.62
CA GLU A 329 -33.41 144.57 -7.10
C GLU A 329 -33.21 144.04 -8.54
N ASN A 330 -32.61 144.84 -9.42
CA ASN A 330 -32.27 144.40 -10.78
C ASN A 330 -31.19 143.30 -10.77
N GLU A 331 -30.15 143.44 -9.94
CA GLU A 331 -29.10 142.42 -9.75
C GLU A 331 -29.69 141.15 -9.13
N LEU A 332 -30.61 141.28 -8.17
CA LEU A 332 -31.36 140.16 -7.58
C LEU A 332 -32.27 139.47 -8.60
N ASP A 333 -32.91 140.21 -9.51
CA ASP A 333 -33.78 139.62 -10.54
C ASP A 333 -32.98 138.90 -11.64
N VAL A 334 -31.79 139.40 -11.98
CA VAL A 334 -30.81 138.64 -12.79
C VAL A 334 -30.34 137.38 -12.05
N LEU A 335 -30.02 137.47 -10.75
CA LEU A 335 -29.61 136.32 -9.94
C LEU A 335 -30.75 135.30 -9.74
N LYS A 336 -32.02 135.73 -9.60
CA LYS A 336 -33.20 134.85 -9.61
C LYS A 336 -33.36 134.13 -10.94
N SER A 337 -33.08 134.81 -12.05
CA SER A 337 -33.17 134.23 -13.39
C SER A 337 -32.13 133.11 -13.56
N ILE A 338 -30.86 133.39 -13.20
CA ILE A 338 -29.77 132.39 -13.21
C ILE A 338 -30.03 131.25 -12.20
N LEU A 339 -30.60 131.55 -11.03
CA LEU A 339 -30.98 130.55 -10.05
C LEU A 339 -32.06 129.61 -10.61
N SER A 340 -33.13 130.15 -11.20
CA SER A 340 -34.18 129.37 -11.87
C SER A 340 -33.60 128.50 -13.00
N GLU A 341 -32.70 129.05 -13.82
CA GLU A 341 -32.06 128.33 -14.93
C GLU A 341 -31.20 127.16 -14.42
N THR A 342 -30.35 127.38 -13.42
CA THR A 342 -29.53 126.33 -12.78
C THR A 342 -30.36 125.33 -11.94
N GLU A 343 -31.47 125.75 -11.32
CA GLU A 343 -32.41 124.84 -10.67
C GLU A 343 -33.07 123.89 -11.69
N ASN A 344 -33.42 124.39 -12.89
CA ASN A 344 -33.94 123.56 -13.98
C ASN A 344 -32.88 122.58 -14.52
N GLU A 345 -31.63 123.02 -14.74
CA GLU A 345 -30.53 122.10 -15.09
C GLU A 345 -30.33 121.00 -14.05
N VAL A 346 -30.38 121.35 -12.76
CA VAL A 346 -30.27 120.39 -11.65
C VAL A 346 -31.48 119.43 -11.61
N VAL A 347 -32.66 119.84 -12.03
CA VAL A 347 -33.83 118.94 -12.20
C VAL A 347 -33.61 117.97 -13.37
N ILE A 348 -33.11 118.44 -14.51
CA ILE A 348 -32.82 117.60 -15.69
C ILE A 348 -31.74 116.56 -15.34
N LEU A 349 -30.61 116.98 -14.76
CA LEU A 349 -29.53 116.09 -14.34
C LEU A 349 -29.97 115.06 -13.28
N LYS A 350 -30.93 115.40 -12.41
CA LYS A 350 -31.56 114.44 -11.50
C LYS A 350 -32.41 113.40 -12.24
N GLN A 351 -33.17 113.81 -13.25
CA GLN A 351 -33.97 112.89 -14.08
C GLN A 351 -33.08 111.95 -14.91
N GLU A 352 -32.02 112.48 -15.54
CA GLU A 352 -31.04 111.66 -16.27
C GLU A 352 -30.34 110.64 -15.36
N ARG A 353 -29.93 111.06 -14.14
CA ARG A 353 -29.36 110.17 -13.13
C ARG A 353 -30.34 109.08 -12.71
N GLU A 354 -31.62 109.40 -12.52
CA GLU A 354 -32.63 108.42 -12.13
C GLU A 354 -32.91 107.40 -13.25
N LEU A 355 -33.00 107.86 -14.51
CA LEU A 355 -33.11 106.98 -15.68
C LEU A 355 -31.88 106.06 -15.83
N MET A 356 -30.67 106.57 -15.56
CA MET A 356 -29.44 105.78 -15.53
C MET A 356 -29.46 104.74 -14.41
N LEU A 357 -29.91 105.09 -13.21
CA LEU A 357 -30.05 104.17 -12.08
C LEU A 357 -31.07 103.06 -12.38
N ILE A 358 -32.23 103.39 -12.95
CA ILE A 358 -33.24 102.41 -13.39
C ILE A 358 -32.66 101.49 -14.47
N SER A 359 -31.93 102.03 -15.45
CA SER A 359 -31.27 101.25 -16.51
C SER A 359 -30.24 100.27 -15.95
N HIS A 360 -29.40 100.71 -15.01
CA HIS A 360 -28.43 99.86 -14.33
C HIS A 360 -29.10 98.81 -13.43
N GLN A 361 -30.15 99.17 -12.69
CA GLN A 361 -30.92 98.23 -11.87
C GLN A 361 -31.54 97.12 -12.73
N ASN A 362 -32.22 97.48 -13.82
CA ASN A 362 -32.77 96.53 -14.79
C ASN A 362 -31.68 95.60 -15.37
N THR A 363 -30.50 96.15 -15.67
CA THR A 363 -29.34 95.38 -16.17
C THR A 363 -28.83 94.38 -15.11
N VAL A 364 -28.73 94.80 -13.85
CA VAL A 364 -28.32 93.95 -12.73
C VAL A 364 -29.34 92.84 -12.49
N GLU A 365 -30.64 93.14 -12.54
CA GLU A 365 -31.71 92.14 -12.38
C GLU A 365 -31.71 91.10 -13.51
N GLN A 366 -31.52 91.53 -14.77
CA GLN A 366 -31.36 90.61 -15.90
C GLN A 366 -30.12 89.71 -15.76
N LEU A 367 -29.00 90.24 -15.25
CA LEU A 367 -27.80 89.44 -14.99
C LEU A 367 -27.99 88.46 -13.83
N GLN A 368 -28.68 88.87 -12.76
CA GLN A 368 -29.05 87.97 -11.65
C GLN A 368 -29.97 86.85 -12.13
N GLU A 369 -30.99 87.16 -12.93
CA GLU A 369 -31.92 86.14 -13.45
C GLU A 369 -31.24 85.21 -14.45
N SER A 370 -30.36 85.74 -15.32
CA SER A 370 -29.49 84.92 -16.17
C SER A 370 -28.62 83.95 -15.36
N LEU A 371 -28.14 84.38 -14.19
CA LEU A 371 -27.35 83.54 -13.28
C LEU A 371 -28.22 82.48 -12.56
N ARG A 372 -29.40 82.85 -12.04
CA ARG A 372 -30.38 81.89 -11.48
C ARG A 372 -30.76 80.82 -12.50
N GLN A 373 -31.07 81.22 -13.73
CA GLN A 373 -31.43 80.31 -14.80
C GLN A 373 -30.27 79.40 -15.23
N LYS A 374 -29.01 79.88 -15.18
CA LYS A 374 -27.83 79.02 -15.39
C LYS A 374 -27.68 77.98 -14.27
N MET A 375 -27.75 78.40 -13.01
CA MET A 375 -27.70 77.51 -11.84
C MET A 375 -28.75 76.39 -11.95
N LEU A 376 -30.02 76.73 -12.22
CA LEU A 376 -31.10 75.75 -12.38
C LEU A 376 -30.87 74.79 -13.56
N ASN A 377 -30.30 75.26 -14.67
CA ASN A 377 -29.95 74.40 -15.80
C ASN A 377 -28.78 73.46 -15.48
N ASP A 378 -27.79 73.91 -14.71
CA ASP A 378 -26.63 73.11 -14.32
C ASP A 378 -26.97 72.10 -13.21
N ASP A 379 -27.84 72.45 -12.26
CA ASP A 379 -28.44 71.48 -11.33
C ASP A 379 -29.29 70.43 -12.06
N CYS A 380 -30.09 70.83 -13.06
CA CYS A 380 -30.86 69.90 -13.90
C CYS A 380 -29.95 68.97 -14.73
N ARG A 381 -28.81 69.47 -15.22
CA ARG A 381 -27.77 68.66 -15.88
C ARG A 381 -27.13 67.67 -14.91
N LYS A 382 -26.76 68.14 -13.72
CA LYS A 382 -26.19 67.32 -12.64
C LYS A 382 -27.15 66.21 -12.22
N GLU A 383 -28.42 66.51 -12.01
CA GLU A 383 -29.42 65.50 -11.65
C GLU A 383 -29.58 64.43 -12.75
N LYS A 384 -29.54 64.82 -14.04
CA LYS A 384 -29.53 63.88 -15.16
C LYS A 384 -28.31 62.96 -15.13
N MET A 385 -27.11 63.53 -14.97
CA MET A 385 -25.87 62.76 -14.85
C MET A 385 -25.89 61.81 -13.62
N GLU A 386 -26.41 62.25 -12.48
CA GLU A 386 -26.57 61.41 -11.29
C GLU A 386 -27.61 60.30 -11.48
N ASN A 387 -28.70 60.56 -12.19
CA ASN A 387 -29.74 59.58 -12.53
C ASN A 387 -29.22 58.56 -13.57
N GLU A 388 -28.41 58.97 -14.54
CA GLU A 388 -27.74 58.08 -15.51
C GLU A 388 -26.68 57.21 -14.82
N LEU A 389 -25.80 57.80 -14.01
CA LEU A 389 -24.84 57.06 -13.19
C LEU A 389 -25.53 56.08 -12.22
N ARG A 390 -26.72 56.42 -11.72
CA ARG A 390 -27.54 55.49 -10.89
C ARG A 390 -28.05 54.32 -11.73
N LYS A 391 -28.54 54.55 -12.96
CA LYS A 391 -28.96 53.50 -13.90
C LYS A 391 -27.81 52.57 -14.26
N GLU A 392 -26.64 53.11 -14.63
CA GLU A 392 -25.44 52.33 -14.94
C GLU A 392 -25.00 51.46 -13.76
N ARG A 393 -25.01 52.02 -12.54
CA ARG A 393 -24.72 51.27 -11.30
C ARG A 393 -25.73 50.15 -11.05
N THR A 394 -27.03 50.39 -11.28
CA THR A 394 -28.04 49.32 -11.14
C THR A 394 -27.90 48.24 -12.20
N GLN A 395 -27.58 48.60 -13.45
CA GLN A 395 -27.39 47.64 -14.53
C GLN A 395 -26.13 46.79 -14.29
N CYS A 396 -24.99 47.41 -13.97
CA CYS A 396 -23.78 46.69 -13.61
C CYS A 396 -24.00 45.74 -12.40
N ALA A 397 -24.80 46.15 -11.41
CA ALA A 397 -25.17 45.29 -10.29
C ALA A 397 -26.10 44.12 -10.68
N THR A 398 -27.02 44.28 -11.64
CA THR A 398 -27.81 43.16 -12.16
C THR A 398 -26.97 42.22 -13.01
N ASP A 399 -26.13 42.75 -13.89
CA ASP A 399 -25.28 41.95 -14.80
C ASP A 399 -24.27 41.11 -14.00
N LEU A 400 -23.66 41.69 -12.97
CA LEU A 400 -22.80 40.97 -12.02
C LEU A 400 -23.57 39.89 -11.25
N LYS A 401 -24.80 40.17 -10.81
CA LYS A 401 -25.64 39.20 -10.09
C LYS A 401 -26.05 38.03 -11.00
N GLU A 402 -26.39 38.31 -12.25
CA GLU A 402 -26.68 37.29 -13.27
C GLU A 402 -25.44 36.44 -13.56
N LYS A 403 -24.29 37.07 -13.80
CA LYS A 403 -23.02 36.36 -14.04
C LYS A 403 -22.58 35.49 -12.85
N ILE A 404 -22.86 35.93 -11.62
CA ILE A 404 -22.67 35.13 -10.40
C ILE A 404 -23.66 33.95 -10.32
N SER A 405 -24.86 34.05 -10.93
CA SER A 405 -25.75 32.90 -11.06
C SER A 405 -25.23 31.91 -12.09
N THR A 406 -24.93 32.35 -13.33
CA THR A 406 -24.48 31.42 -14.38
C THR A 406 -23.23 30.65 -13.94
N LEU A 407 -22.25 31.31 -13.33
CA LEU A 407 -21.04 30.66 -12.80
C LEU A 407 -21.33 29.65 -11.67
N LYS A 408 -22.40 29.84 -10.88
CA LYS A 408 -22.83 28.86 -9.86
C LYS A 408 -23.54 27.67 -10.50
N ASP A 409 -24.38 27.92 -11.50
CA ASP A 409 -25.13 26.89 -12.21
C ASP A 409 -24.20 26.03 -13.09
N GLU A 410 -23.22 26.66 -13.76
CA GLU A 410 -22.08 26.03 -14.45
C GLU A 410 -21.26 25.15 -13.48
N ALA A 411 -20.81 25.71 -12.34
CA ALA A 411 -20.04 24.97 -11.35
C ALA A 411 -20.83 23.81 -10.70
N LYS A 412 -22.15 23.96 -10.55
CA LYS A 412 -23.03 22.88 -10.10
C LYS A 412 -23.12 21.77 -11.15
N MET A 413 -23.31 22.09 -12.43
CA MET A 413 -23.37 21.10 -13.50
C MET A 413 -22.07 20.30 -13.60
N GLU A 414 -20.88 20.93 -13.50
CA GLU A 414 -19.61 20.18 -13.52
C GLU A 414 -19.47 19.25 -12.30
N LEU A 415 -19.92 19.68 -11.11
CA LEU A 415 -19.97 18.83 -9.92
C LEU A 415 -20.95 17.65 -10.07
N ASP A 416 -22.09 17.85 -10.72
CA ASP A 416 -23.09 16.80 -10.98
C ASP A 416 -22.61 15.82 -12.07
N ILE A 417 -21.88 16.31 -13.10
CA ILE A 417 -21.18 15.48 -14.09
C ILE A 417 -20.08 14.63 -13.44
N GLU A 418 -19.25 15.22 -12.58
CA GLU A 418 -18.22 14.48 -11.85
C GLU A 418 -18.81 13.43 -10.90
N ARG A 419 -19.92 13.73 -10.21
CA ARG A 419 -20.66 12.73 -9.42
C ARG A 419 -21.10 11.54 -10.28
N GLN A 420 -21.70 11.80 -11.44
CA GLN A 420 -22.12 10.74 -12.37
C GLN A 420 -20.93 9.89 -12.85
N ARG A 421 -19.79 10.50 -13.18
CA ARG A 421 -18.54 9.78 -13.54
C ARG A 421 -18.06 8.85 -12.42
N HIS A 422 -18.13 9.31 -11.16
CA HIS A 422 -17.78 8.49 -10.00
C HIS A 422 -18.79 7.36 -9.74
N ASP A 423 -20.10 7.63 -9.84
CA ASP A 423 -21.15 6.62 -9.70
C ASP A 423 -21.09 5.54 -10.80
N GLU A 424 -20.73 5.90 -12.03
CA GLU A 424 -20.43 4.94 -13.11
C GLU A 424 -19.21 4.07 -12.83
N LEU A 425 -18.13 4.65 -12.29
CA LEU A 425 -16.92 3.91 -11.95
C LEU A 425 -17.17 2.93 -10.78
N ILE A 426 -17.91 3.37 -9.77
CA ILE A 426 -18.37 2.51 -8.66
C ILE A 426 -19.21 1.34 -9.20
N ARG A 427 -20.14 1.62 -10.14
CA ARG A 427 -20.98 0.58 -10.76
C ARG A 427 -20.16 -0.46 -11.52
N LYS A 428 -19.18 -0.03 -12.32
CA LYS A 428 -18.24 -0.92 -13.04
C LYS A 428 -17.49 -1.85 -12.08
N TYR A 429 -16.90 -1.31 -11.01
CA TYR A 429 -16.23 -2.16 -10.01
C TYR A 429 -17.18 -3.10 -9.25
N GLN A 430 -18.44 -2.71 -9.03
CA GLN A 430 -19.46 -3.60 -8.47
C GLN A 430 -19.88 -4.72 -9.45
N GLU A 431 -19.85 -4.46 -10.75
CA GLU A 431 -20.14 -5.45 -11.81
C GLU A 431 -18.96 -6.42 -11.98
N GLU A 432 -17.72 -5.92 -12.04
CA GLU A 432 -16.49 -6.73 -12.03
C GLU A 432 -16.40 -7.64 -10.79
N LEU A 433 -16.72 -7.10 -9.59
CA LEU A 433 -16.72 -7.87 -8.36
C LEU A 433 -17.78 -8.99 -8.36
N LYS A 434 -18.99 -8.72 -8.89
CA LYS A 434 -20.02 -9.76 -9.10
C LYS A 434 -19.55 -10.82 -10.11
N GLU A 435 -18.92 -10.41 -11.21
CA GLU A 435 -18.43 -11.34 -12.23
C GLU A 435 -17.34 -12.27 -11.66
N LEU A 436 -16.39 -11.72 -10.88
CA LEU A 436 -15.38 -12.50 -10.15
C LEU A 436 -16.01 -13.41 -9.11
N GLN A 437 -17.00 -12.92 -8.35
CA GLN A 437 -17.75 -13.71 -7.36
C GLN A 437 -18.52 -14.88 -7.99
N MET A 438 -18.96 -14.76 -9.25
CA MET A 438 -19.55 -15.87 -10.02
C MET A 438 -18.50 -16.81 -10.63
N LYS A 439 -17.34 -16.29 -11.06
CA LYS A 439 -16.24 -17.09 -11.63
C LYS A 439 -15.55 -17.98 -10.58
N ILE A 440 -15.36 -17.52 -9.35
CA ILE A 440 -14.64 -18.25 -8.30
C ILE A 440 -15.28 -19.63 -7.99
N PRO A 441 -16.61 -19.74 -7.71
CA PRO A 441 -17.27 -21.03 -7.51
C PRO A 441 -17.15 -21.98 -8.71
N VAL A 442 -17.23 -21.48 -9.95
CA VAL A 442 -17.09 -22.29 -11.17
C VAL A 442 -15.68 -22.86 -11.30
N LEU A 443 -14.64 -22.07 -11.03
CA LEU A 443 -13.26 -22.55 -11.02
C LEU A 443 -13.01 -23.58 -9.91
N ILE A 444 -13.57 -23.36 -8.72
CA ILE A 444 -13.48 -24.31 -7.59
C ILE A 444 -14.18 -25.63 -7.93
N ALA A 445 -15.39 -25.59 -8.51
CA ALA A 445 -16.12 -26.78 -8.93
C ALA A 445 -15.34 -27.57 -9.98
N ASN A 446 -14.91 -26.91 -11.06
CA ASN A 446 -14.13 -27.54 -12.14
C ASN A 446 -12.84 -28.20 -11.61
N ALA A 447 -12.10 -27.53 -10.71
CA ALA A 447 -10.91 -28.09 -10.10
C ALA A 447 -11.23 -29.28 -9.18
N SER A 448 -12.30 -29.18 -8.39
CA SER A 448 -12.76 -30.26 -7.51
C SER A 448 -13.18 -31.51 -8.29
N ASP A 449 -13.84 -31.35 -9.44
CA ASP A 449 -14.30 -32.47 -10.26
C ASP A 449 -13.17 -33.13 -11.04
N VAL A 450 -12.16 -32.37 -11.49
CA VAL A 450 -10.91 -32.95 -12.04
C VAL A 450 -10.18 -33.78 -10.98
N LEU A 451 -10.02 -33.25 -9.77
CA LEU A 451 -9.39 -33.97 -8.65
C LEU A 451 -10.20 -35.22 -8.24
N ARG A 452 -11.54 -35.13 -8.22
CA ARG A 452 -12.45 -36.25 -7.95
C ARG A 452 -12.26 -37.36 -8.99
N ALA A 453 -12.22 -37.02 -10.27
CA ALA A 453 -11.99 -37.99 -11.35
C ALA A 453 -10.60 -38.64 -11.27
N GLU A 454 -9.56 -37.91 -10.89
CA GLU A 454 -8.22 -38.47 -10.66
C GLU A 454 -8.20 -39.42 -9.44
N VAL A 455 -8.84 -39.05 -8.33
CA VAL A 455 -9.02 -39.92 -7.16
C VAL A 455 -9.73 -41.21 -7.54
N GLU A 456 -10.86 -41.15 -8.25
CA GLU A 456 -11.57 -42.33 -8.74
C GLU A 456 -10.69 -43.25 -9.61
N ILE A 457 -9.83 -42.67 -10.45
CA ILE A 457 -8.89 -43.43 -11.30
C ILE A 457 -7.81 -44.11 -10.43
N LEU A 458 -7.32 -43.44 -9.38
CA LEU A 458 -6.35 -44.00 -8.45
C LEU A 458 -6.96 -45.09 -7.55
N GLU A 459 -8.20 -44.92 -7.10
CA GLU A 459 -8.96 -45.92 -6.35
C GLU A 459 -9.20 -47.19 -7.19
N LYS A 460 -9.60 -47.04 -8.45
CA LYS A 460 -9.77 -48.18 -9.38
C LYS A 460 -8.45 -48.93 -9.60
N LYS A 461 -7.33 -48.21 -9.79
CA LYS A 461 -5.97 -48.80 -9.86
C LYS A 461 -5.55 -49.50 -8.56
N LEU A 462 -5.92 -48.95 -7.40
CA LEU A 462 -5.66 -49.57 -6.10
C LEU A 462 -6.48 -50.86 -5.92
N GLN A 463 -7.76 -50.84 -6.28
CA GLN A 463 -8.63 -52.02 -6.23
C GLN A 463 -8.14 -53.15 -7.16
N GLU A 464 -7.69 -52.80 -8.37
CA GLU A 464 -7.06 -53.73 -9.33
C GLU A 464 -5.73 -54.31 -8.83
N THR A 465 -4.86 -53.50 -8.23
CA THR A 465 -3.57 -54.01 -7.71
C THR A 465 -3.79 -54.90 -6.50
N GLN A 466 -4.76 -54.58 -5.64
CA GLN A 466 -5.17 -55.46 -4.55
C GLN A 466 -5.82 -56.78 -5.04
N SER A 467 -6.64 -56.78 -6.11
CA SER A 467 -7.21 -58.03 -6.63
C SER A 467 -6.12 -58.93 -7.21
N LYS A 468 -5.22 -58.37 -8.04
CA LYS A 468 -4.05 -59.07 -8.61
C LYS A 468 -3.10 -59.60 -7.52
N LEU A 469 -2.98 -58.91 -6.38
CA LEU A 469 -2.23 -59.41 -5.21
C LEU A 469 -2.95 -60.59 -4.56
N ARG A 470 -4.24 -60.46 -4.23
CA ARG A 470 -5.06 -61.54 -3.65
C ARG A 470 -5.11 -62.79 -4.54
N GLU A 471 -5.05 -62.64 -5.86
CA GLU A 471 -4.94 -63.76 -6.80
C GLU A 471 -3.57 -64.43 -6.77
N LYS A 472 -2.47 -63.67 -6.72
CA LYS A 472 -1.12 -64.19 -6.55
C LYS A 472 -0.95 -64.94 -5.23
N ASP A 473 -1.51 -64.42 -4.14
CA ASP A 473 -1.41 -65.07 -2.83
C ASP A 473 -2.23 -66.36 -2.78
N LYS A 474 -3.46 -66.37 -3.34
CA LYS A 474 -4.24 -67.61 -3.58
C LYS A 474 -3.51 -68.62 -4.47
N ALA A 475 -2.65 -68.18 -5.39
CA ALA A 475 -1.83 -69.08 -6.20
C ALA A 475 -0.68 -69.68 -5.39
N LYS A 476 0.04 -68.87 -4.59
CA LYS A 476 1.06 -69.34 -3.64
C LYS A 476 0.47 -70.32 -2.62
N ASP A 477 -0.72 -70.06 -2.08
CA ASP A 477 -1.37 -70.94 -1.11
C ASP A 477 -1.65 -72.34 -1.71
N LYS A 478 -2.08 -72.40 -2.98
CA LYS A 478 -2.25 -73.65 -3.72
C LYS A 478 -0.92 -74.36 -3.99
N GLU A 479 0.14 -73.61 -4.30
CA GLU A 479 1.49 -74.14 -4.47
C GLU A 479 2.01 -74.72 -3.14
N ILE A 480 1.86 -73.99 -2.03
CA ILE A 480 2.21 -74.43 -0.67
C ILE A 480 1.42 -75.68 -0.26
N GLN A 481 0.11 -75.75 -0.56
CA GLN A 481 -0.68 -76.97 -0.33
C GLN A 481 -0.18 -78.15 -1.18
N SER A 482 0.13 -77.92 -2.46
CA SER A 482 0.66 -78.95 -3.36
C SER A 482 2.02 -79.47 -2.89
N LEU A 483 2.91 -78.58 -2.43
CA LEU A 483 4.20 -78.93 -1.84
C LEU A 483 4.05 -79.69 -0.52
N LYS A 484 3.08 -79.32 0.34
CA LYS A 484 2.77 -80.07 1.57
C LYS A 484 2.32 -81.50 1.26
N VAL A 485 1.44 -81.70 0.27
CA VAL A 485 1.02 -83.04 -0.17
C VAL A 485 2.21 -83.84 -0.69
N LEU A 486 3.07 -83.25 -1.53
CA LEU A 486 4.26 -83.91 -2.05
C LEU A 486 5.25 -84.30 -0.93
N ILE A 487 5.44 -83.44 0.09
CA ILE A 487 6.25 -83.75 1.27
C ILE A 487 5.64 -84.95 2.03
N SER A 488 4.33 -84.95 2.28
CA SER A 488 3.65 -86.07 2.94
C SER A 488 3.77 -87.38 2.14
N GLU A 489 3.66 -87.34 0.80
CA GLU A 489 3.92 -88.50 -0.05
C GLU A 489 5.36 -89.02 0.07
N LEU A 490 6.35 -88.11 0.09
CA LEU A 490 7.76 -88.47 0.22
C LEU A 490 8.07 -89.05 1.61
N GLU A 491 7.51 -88.50 2.67
CA GLU A 491 7.60 -89.06 4.03
C GLU A 491 6.98 -90.47 4.11
N VAL A 492 5.82 -90.69 3.49
CA VAL A 492 5.18 -92.03 3.46
C VAL A 492 6.05 -93.00 2.66
N LYS A 493 6.55 -92.61 1.48
CA LYS A 493 7.49 -93.42 0.69
C LYS A 493 8.74 -93.76 1.50
N GLN A 494 9.35 -92.79 2.16
CA GLN A 494 10.52 -92.99 3.04
C GLN A 494 10.21 -93.95 4.20
N LYS A 495 9.07 -93.79 4.89
CA LYS A 495 8.64 -94.69 5.98
C LYS A 495 8.41 -96.12 5.47
N THR A 496 7.79 -96.31 4.31
CA THR A 496 7.60 -97.65 3.71
C THR A 496 8.93 -98.28 3.28
N GLN A 497 9.86 -97.51 2.73
CA GLN A 497 11.19 -97.98 2.34
C GLN A 497 12.07 -98.32 3.57
N GLN A 498 11.95 -97.56 4.67
CA GLN A 498 12.56 -97.91 5.94
C GLN A 498 11.97 -99.19 6.53
N ALA A 499 10.64 -99.38 6.47
CA ALA A 499 9.98 -100.60 6.93
C ALA A 499 10.40 -101.84 6.10
N SER A 500 10.44 -101.75 4.77
CA SER A 500 10.91 -102.86 3.93
C SER A 500 12.38 -103.18 4.15
N SER A 501 13.22 -102.16 4.37
CA SER A 501 14.65 -102.34 4.68
C SER A 501 14.83 -103.00 6.05
N ARG A 502 14.02 -102.63 7.05
CA ARG A 502 14.01 -103.27 8.38
C ARG A 502 13.54 -104.72 8.31
N SER A 503 12.52 -105.03 7.50
CA SER A 503 12.06 -106.40 7.27
C SER A 503 13.16 -107.26 6.63
N ALA A 504 13.82 -106.77 5.59
CA ALA A 504 14.93 -107.47 4.93
C ALA A 504 16.13 -107.70 5.87
N ILE A 505 16.43 -106.74 6.74
CA ILE A 505 17.46 -106.91 7.80
C ILE A 505 17.03 -107.99 8.80
N GLU A 506 15.76 -108.03 9.21
CA GLU A 506 15.24 -109.02 10.16
C GLU A 506 15.19 -110.44 9.56
N GLU A 507 14.87 -110.57 8.27
CA GLU A 507 14.98 -111.82 7.49
C GLU A 507 16.44 -112.28 7.39
N MET A 508 17.38 -111.38 7.07
CA MET A 508 18.81 -111.68 7.05
C MET A 508 19.34 -112.16 8.42
N TYR A 509 18.86 -111.58 9.53
CA TYR A 509 19.20 -112.08 10.87
C TYR A 509 18.65 -113.49 11.14
N LYS A 510 17.42 -113.80 10.69
CA LYS A 510 16.82 -115.15 10.84
C LYS A 510 17.56 -116.20 10.00
N GLU A 511 17.90 -115.88 8.75
CA GLU A 511 18.71 -116.75 7.89
C GLU A 511 20.11 -116.97 8.51
N THR A 512 20.74 -115.92 9.03
CA THR A 512 22.05 -116.01 9.70
C THR A 512 21.99 -116.87 10.97
N HIS A 513 20.93 -116.77 11.78
CA HIS A 513 20.74 -117.62 12.95
C HIS A 513 20.63 -119.10 12.56
N LYS A 514 19.75 -119.40 11.59
CA LYS A 514 19.56 -120.76 11.07
C LYS A 514 20.87 -121.35 10.52
N LYS A 515 21.65 -120.56 9.77
CA LYS A 515 22.97 -120.97 9.27
C LYS A 515 24.00 -121.20 10.38
N SER A 516 23.87 -120.51 11.51
CA SER A 516 24.68 -120.74 12.71
C SER A 516 24.33 -122.07 13.39
N GLU A 517 23.04 -122.43 13.43
CA GLU A 517 22.55 -123.70 13.98
C GLU A 517 22.93 -124.89 13.09
N GLU A 518 22.74 -124.79 11.76
CA GLU A 518 23.25 -125.77 10.80
C GLU A 518 24.79 -125.97 10.96
N LEU A 519 25.54 -124.89 11.20
CA LEU A 519 26.98 -124.93 11.50
C LEU A 519 27.34 -125.42 12.91
N LYS A 520 26.37 -125.61 13.81
CA LYS A 520 26.57 -126.23 15.13
C LYS A 520 26.34 -127.73 15.02
N GLU A 521 25.25 -128.15 14.38
CA GLU A 521 24.95 -129.56 14.08
C GLU A 521 26.08 -130.23 13.28
N LEU A 522 26.56 -129.60 12.20
CA LEU A 522 27.71 -130.08 11.42
C LEU A 522 29.01 -130.16 12.23
N ARG A 523 29.20 -129.33 13.27
CA ARG A 523 30.37 -129.42 14.16
C ARG A 523 30.26 -130.60 15.12
N GLU A 524 29.07 -130.84 15.64
CA GLU A 524 28.76 -132.00 16.50
C GLU A 524 28.94 -133.31 15.72
N GLU A 525 28.45 -133.38 14.47
CA GLU A 525 28.67 -134.51 13.55
C GLU A 525 30.16 -134.73 13.25
N VAL A 526 30.92 -133.67 12.93
CA VAL A 526 32.38 -133.76 12.72
C VAL A 526 33.13 -134.23 13.97
N THR A 527 32.70 -133.85 15.17
CA THR A 527 33.29 -134.39 16.41
C THR A 527 32.99 -135.87 16.62
N LEU A 528 31.77 -136.32 16.28
CA LEU A 528 31.37 -137.72 16.38
C LEU A 528 32.15 -138.61 15.38
N LEU A 529 32.27 -138.16 14.13
CA LEU A 529 33.09 -138.81 13.10
C LEU A 529 34.57 -138.86 13.50
N ARG A 530 35.09 -137.84 14.18
CA ARG A 530 36.46 -137.84 14.70
C ARG A 530 36.65 -138.82 15.87
N GLN A 531 35.65 -139.02 16.73
CA GLN A 531 35.70 -140.09 17.75
C GLN A 531 35.74 -141.48 17.11
N HIS A 532 34.88 -141.75 16.12
CA HIS A 532 34.91 -143.01 15.37
C HIS A 532 36.22 -143.22 14.58
N PHE A 533 36.80 -142.16 14.00
CA PHE A 533 38.11 -142.24 13.35
C PHE A 533 39.22 -142.63 14.35
N ASN A 534 39.23 -142.01 15.54
CA ASN A 534 40.19 -142.35 16.58
C ASN A 534 40.05 -143.82 17.03
N GLN A 535 38.82 -144.31 17.24
CA GLN A 535 38.57 -145.73 17.56
C GLN A 535 39.11 -146.67 16.46
N ALA A 536 38.88 -146.34 15.19
CA ALA A 536 39.40 -147.13 14.07
C ALA A 536 40.94 -147.08 13.97
N GLU A 537 41.60 -146.01 14.43
CA GLU A 537 43.06 -145.94 14.53
C GLU A 537 43.62 -146.69 15.75
N GLU A 538 42.88 -146.72 16.88
CA GLU A 538 43.18 -147.58 18.03
C GLU A 538 43.05 -149.08 17.65
N GLU A 539 41.99 -149.48 16.95
CA GLU A 539 41.83 -150.84 16.41
C GLU A 539 42.95 -151.18 15.40
N LYS A 540 43.26 -150.27 14.47
CA LYS A 540 44.37 -150.42 13.52
C LYS A 540 45.71 -150.61 14.22
N THR A 541 46.02 -149.82 15.24
CA THR A 541 47.31 -149.92 15.96
C THR A 541 47.38 -151.19 16.81
N PHE A 542 46.27 -151.61 17.42
CA PHE A 542 46.15 -152.91 18.08
C PHE A 542 46.36 -154.09 17.10
N LEU A 543 45.78 -154.02 15.89
CA LEU A 543 46.00 -155.02 14.84
C LEU A 543 47.44 -154.98 14.30
N GLN A 544 48.06 -153.82 14.16
CA GLN A 544 49.47 -153.70 13.77
C GLN A 544 50.42 -154.28 14.83
N GLU A 545 50.14 -154.08 16.12
CA GLU A 545 50.86 -154.72 17.24
C GLU A 545 50.64 -156.24 17.28
N THR A 546 49.43 -156.71 16.97
CA THR A 546 49.12 -158.15 16.86
C THR A 546 49.89 -158.79 15.71
N VAL A 547 49.91 -158.15 14.52
CA VAL A 547 50.69 -158.59 13.37
C VAL A 547 52.20 -158.52 13.64
N ARG A 548 52.68 -157.52 14.40
CA ARG A 548 54.09 -157.45 14.82
C ARG A 548 54.47 -158.68 15.64
N ARG A 549 53.67 -159.06 16.64
CA ARG A 549 53.91 -160.28 17.44
C ARG A 549 53.86 -161.55 16.61
N GLU A 550 52.86 -161.72 15.75
CA GLU A 550 52.84 -162.87 14.83
C GLU A 550 54.05 -162.91 13.88
N CYS A 551 54.61 -161.76 13.49
CA CYS A 551 55.83 -161.68 12.69
C CYS A 551 57.09 -162.02 13.52
N GLU A 552 57.13 -161.68 14.80
CA GLU A 552 58.20 -162.04 15.72
C GLU A 552 58.16 -163.53 16.08
N GLU A 553 56.99 -164.07 16.42
CA GLU A 553 56.79 -165.52 16.60
C GLU A 553 57.13 -166.31 15.33
N ARG A 554 56.76 -165.82 14.13
CA ARG A 554 57.19 -166.42 12.86
C ARG A 554 58.68 -166.26 12.59
N TYR A 555 59.32 -165.20 13.07
CA TYR A 555 60.77 -165.03 12.96
C TYR A 555 61.49 -166.04 13.85
N GLU A 556 61.09 -166.19 15.11
CA GLU A 556 61.60 -167.21 16.04
C GLU A 556 61.38 -168.63 15.51
N LEU A 557 60.20 -168.94 14.98
CA LEU A 557 59.91 -170.23 14.32
C LEU A 557 60.78 -170.45 13.06
N THR A 558 61.07 -169.40 12.30
CA THR A 558 61.95 -169.46 11.12
C THR A 558 63.41 -169.63 11.53
N GLU A 559 63.84 -169.00 12.61
CA GLU A 559 65.17 -169.15 13.19
C GLU A 559 65.37 -170.57 13.74
N ALA A 560 64.40 -171.12 14.48
CA ALA A 560 64.38 -172.52 14.90
C ALA A 560 64.42 -173.49 13.70
N LEU A 561 63.69 -173.21 12.62
CA LEU A 561 63.77 -173.97 11.37
C LEU A 561 65.14 -173.85 10.68
N SER A 562 65.84 -172.72 10.82
CA SER A 562 67.20 -172.54 10.30
C SER A 562 68.24 -173.32 11.11
N GLN A 563 68.06 -173.41 12.43
CA GLN A 563 68.89 -174.22 13.32
C GLN A 563 68.65 -175.73 13.06
N ALA A 564 67.39 -176.15 12.86
CA ALA A 564 67.06 -177.52 12.45
C ALA A 564 67.63 -177.88 11.07
N ARG A 565 67.62 -176.94 10.11
CA ARG A 565 68.32 -177.11 8.81
C ARG A 565 69.84 -177.19 8.95
N SER A 566 70.42 -176.51 9.94
CA SER A 566 71.85 -176.58 10.23
C SER A 566 72.26 -177.95 10.81
N GLN A 567 71.37 -178.61 11.55
CA GLN A 567 71.57 -180.00 12.01
C GLN A 567 71.38 -181.03 10.88
N LEU A 568 70.49 -180.77 9.91
CA LEU A 568 70.33 -181.61 8.71
C LEU A 568 71.48 -181.49 7.70
N LEU A 569 72.39 -180.53 7.85
CA LEU A 569 73.52 -180.31 6.95
C LEU A 569 74.68 -181.32 7.10
N GLU A 570 74.67 -182.17 8.14
CA GLU A 570 75.69 -183.23 8.30
C GLU A 570 75.41 -184.49 7.45
N LEU A 571 74.18 -184.71 6.96
CA LEU A 571 73.77 -186.02 6.39
C LEU A 571 73.41 -186.03 4.89
N LYS A 572 73.88 -185.06 4.09
CA LYS A 572 74.08 -185.26 2.63
C LYS A 572 75.04 -184.26 1.97
N ARG A 573 76.33 -184.65 1.87
CA ARG A 573 77.29 -184.04 0.93
C ARG A 573 77.20 -184.71 -0.45
N LEU A 574 77.18 -183.93 -1.54
CA LEU A 574 78.09 -184.04 -2.72
C LEU A 574 77.57 -183.20 -3.92
N GLY A 575 78.24 -182.08 -4.21
CA GLY A 575 78.15 -181.31 -5.47
C GLY A 575 76.91 -180.38 -5.64
N GLY A 576 77.03 -179.13 -6.10
CA GLY A 576 78.24 -178.32 -6.33
C GLY A 576 77.97 -176.99 -7.06
N ASN A 577 78.84 -175.99 -6.82
CA ASN A 577 79.10 -174.76 -7.62
C ASN A 577 78.15 -173.54 -7.51
N LEU A 578 78.47 -172.66 -6.55
CA LEU A 578 78.89 -171.23 -6.68
C LEU A 578 79.00 -170.57 -8.10
N PRO A 579 79.12 -169.21 -8.22
CA PRO A 579 79.14 -168.14 -7.18
C PRO A 579 78.45 -166.75 -7.49
N TYR A 580 78.51 -165.86 -6.48
CA TYR A 580 78.67 -164.38 -6.51
C TYR A 580 77.49 -163.34 -6.42
N SER A 581 77.54 -162.62 -5.30
CA SER A 581 77.39 -161.15 -5.07
C SER A 581 76.05 -160.38 -5.01
N GLN A 582 75.85 -159.74 -3.84
CA GLN A 582 75.52 -158.33 -3.57
C GLN A 582 74.38 -157.59 -4.32
N GLY A 583 73.51 -156.89 -3.56
CA GLY A 583 72.77 -155.73 -4.06
C GLY A 583 71.65 -155.16 -3.16
N SER A 584 71.80 -153.92 -2.69
CA SER A 584 70.77 -153.08 -2.00
C SER A 584 69.43 -153.08 -2.76
N SER A 585 68.23 -153.22 -2.17
CA SER A 585 67.58 -152.49 -1.07
C SER A 585 67.19 -151.03 -1.39
N ASN A 586 65.89 -150.71 -1.26
CA ASN A 586 65.27 -149.38 -1.02
C ASN A 586 65.35 -148.27 -2.12
N ARG A 587 64.43 -147.29 -2.26
CA ARG A 587 63.03 -147.02 -1.78
C ARG A 587 62.51 -145.71 -2.45
N ILE A 588 61.33 -145.21 -2.04
CA ILE A 588 60.86 -143.79 -2.02
C ILE A 588 59.95 -143.27 -3.18
N ASN A 589 58.67 -143.11 -2.81
CA ASN A 589 57.70 -142.02 -3.05
C ASN A 589 57.11 -141.66 -4.44
N LEU A 590 55.77 -141.54 -4.42
CA LEU A 590 54.91 -140.36 -4.72
C LEU A 590 55.30 -139.43 -5.90
N ASN A 591 54.38 -138.93 -6.74
CA ASN A 591 53.07 -138.40 -6.33
C ASN A 591 52.12 -138.11 -7.53
N SER A 592 50.83 -137.86 -7.21
CA SER A 592 49.86 -137.02 -7.95
C SER A 592 49.41 -137.37 -9.39
N SER A 593 48.10 -137.54 -9.57
CA SER A 593 47.29 -137.38 -10.79
C SER A 593 45.81 -137.50 -10.41
N CYS A 594 44.79 -136.98 -11.12
CA CYS A 594 44.65 -135.85 -12.04
C CYS A 594 43.13 -135.57 -12.22
N SER A 595 42.75 -134.30 -12.38
CA SER A 595 41.54 -133.81 -13.07
C SER A 595 40.25 -134.66 -13.19
N SER A 596 39.20 -134.19 -12.50
CA SER A 596 37.91 -133.78 -13.12
C SER A 596 36.87 -134.80 -13.65
N VAL A 597 35.64 -134.28 -13.86
CA VAL A 597 34.52 -134.80 -14.69
C VAL A 597 33.68 -135.95 -14.09
N VAL A 598 32.33 -136.00 -14.13
CA VAL A 598 31.22 -135.01 -14.14
C VAL A 598 29.87 -135.77 -13.94
N ASN A 599 28.70 -135.09 -14.02
CA ASN A 599 27.31 -135.62 -14.05
C ASN A 599 26.63 -135.87 -12.67
N LYS A 600 25.29 -135.74 -12.49
CA LYS A 600 24.18 -135.48 -13.45
C LYS A 600 22.95 -134.86 -12.77
N GLY A 601 22.16 -134.04 -13.50
CA GLY A 601 20.81 -133.56 -13.12
C GLY A 601 20.75 -132.05 -12.83
N LYS A 602 19.97 -131.21 -13.54
CA LYS A 602 18.48 -131.09 -13.63
C LYS A 602 17.87 -130.51 -12.33
N LYS A 603 16.99 -129.49 -12.34
CA LYS A 603 16.17 -128.89 -13.42
C LYS A 603 15.58 -127.51 -13.00
N ILE A 604 15.38 -126.59 -13.97
CA ILE A 604 14.27 -125.60 -14.12
C ILE A 604 13.96 -124.57 -13.01
N CYS A 605 13.97 -123.28 -13.38
CA CYS A 605 12.91 -122.24 -13.21
C CYS A 605 13.33 -121.00 -14.07
N THR A 606 12.67 -120.56 -15.15
CA THR A 606 11.33 -119.96 -15.39
C THR A 606 11.16 -118.49 -14.98
N ASN A 607 11.34 -117.57 -15.96
CA ASN A 607 10.33 -116.65 -16.55
C ASN A 607 9.06 -116.32 -15.72
N PRO A 608 8.47 -115.09 -15.81
CA PRO A 608 8.02 -114.56 -17.11
C PRO A 608 7.91 -113.02 -17.36
N SER A 609 7.74 -112.68 -18.65
CA SER A 609 6.85 -111.62 -19.26
C SER A 609 6.95 -110.13 -18.83
N SER A 610 6.97 -109.08 -19.69
CA SER A 610 6.42 -108.81 -21.04
C SER A 610 4.89 -108.56 -21.09
N SER A 611 4.30 -107.48 -21.65
CA SER A 611 4.84 -106.24 -22.28
C SER A 611 3.74 -105.17 -22.56
N LYS A 612 4.18 -104.00 -23.08
CA LYS A 612 3.50 -103.03 -23.99
C LYS A 612 2.60 -101.89 -23.44
N GLY A 613 2.99 -100.66 -23.82
CA GLY A 613 2.12 -99.48 -24.07
C GLY A 613 2.20 -98.33 -23.05
N THR A 614 1.99 -97.04 -23.37
CA THR A 614 1.90 -96.32 -24.68
C THR A 614 2.07 -94.79 -24.49
N LYS A 615 3.09 -94.16 -25.14
CA LYS A 615 3.23 -92.71 -25.49
C LYS A 615 3.19 -91.61 -24.38
N PHE A 616 3.60 -90.39 -24.80
CA PHE A 616 3.40 -89.03 -24.23
C PHE A 616 4.35 -88.42 -23.17
N THR A 617 5.25 -87.55 -23.69
CA THR A 617 5.61 -86.16 -23.26
C THR A 617 5.98 -85.79 -21.81
N GLY A 618 7.19 -85.19 -21.68
CA GLY A 618 7.65 -84.32 -20.58
C GLY A 618 9.17 -84.42 -20.39
N LEU A 619 9.96 -83.39 -20.05
CA LEU A 619 9.69 -81.95 -19.84
C LEU A 619 10.95 -81.09 -20.15
N CYS A 620 10.80 -79.78 -20.13
CA CYS A 620 11.74 -78.70 -20.51
C CYS A 620 13.19 -78.75 -19.98
N LYS A 621 14.16 -78.29 -20.80
CA LYS A 621 14.86 -76.98 -20.62
C LYS A 621 15.88 -76.64 -21.74
N MET A 622 15.64 -75.51 -22.44
CA MET A 622 16.54 -74.37 -22.78
C MET A 622 18.00 -74.56 -23.26
N PRO A 623 18.64 -73.56 -23.95
CA PRO A 623 18.13 -72.35 -24.64
C PRO A 623 18.71 -72.11 -26.07
N ARG A 624 18.17 -71.16 -26.86
CA ARG A 624 18.94 -70.13 -27.60
C ARG A 624 18.11 -69.09 -28.39
N SER A 625 18.36 -67.82 -28.10
CA SER A 625 18.59 -66.64 -28.98
C SER A 625 17.93 -66.47 -30.38
N MET A 626 17.47 -65.22 -30.62
CA MET A 626 17.55 -64.42 -31.87
C MET A 626 16.54 -64.63 -33.05
N SER A 627 15.38 -63.97 -32.93
CA SER A 627 14.92 -62.82 -33.77
C SER A 627 14.69 -62.86 -35.31
N THR A 628 13.67 -62.08 -35.72
CA THR A 628 13.42 -61.43 -37.06
C THR A 628 12.96 -62.33 -38.24
N PRO A 629 12.32 -61.80 -39.33
CA PRO A 629 12.13 -60.37 -39.71
C PRO A 629 10.72 -59.93 -40.21
N ALA A 630 10.57 -58.60 -40.46
CA ALA A 630 9.76 -57.95 -41.52
C ALA A 630 8.19 -57.98 -41.43
N THR A 631 7.40 -57.03 -41.97
CA THR A 631 7.67 -55.73 -42.67
C THR A 631 6.44 -54.79 -42.67
N PHE A 632 6.70 -53.47 -42.81
CA PHE A 632 5.82 -52.41 -43.41
C PHE A 632 4.46 -52.06 -42.71
N GLN A 633 3.94 -50.81 -42.75
CA GLN A 633 4.43 -49.55 -43.33
C GLN A 633 3.84 -48.27 -42.65
N HIS A 634 4.41 -47.11 -43.02
CA HIS A 634 3.84 -45.74 -43.07
C HIS A 634 4.10 -44.68 -41.95
N ARG A 635 4.19 -43.43 -42.45
CA ARG A 635 4.62 -42.12 -41.90
C ARG A 635 4.00 -41.72 -40.54
N SER A 636 4.54 -40.79 -39.72
CA SER A 636 5.28 -39.54 -40.06
C SER A 636 6.04 -38.87 -38.89
N SER A 637 7.10 -38.11 -39.22
CA SER A 637 7.60 -36.86 -38.60
C SER A 637 7.63 -36.63 -37.06
N GLY A 638 8.82 -36.29 -36.52
CA GLY A 638 8.94 -35.28 -35.44
C GLY A 638 9.91 -35.59 -34.28
N ASN A 639 11.20 -35.23 -34.40
CA ASN A 639 12.14 -35.27 -33.26
C ASN A 639 11.85 -34.15 -32.23
N LYS A 640 11.95 -34.47 -30.94
CA LYS A 640 12.30 -33.51 -29.87
C LYS A 640 13.25 -34.13 -28.85
N GLY A 641 14.29 -33.39 -28.47
CA GLY A 641 15.32 -33.78 -27.50
C GLY A 641 15.02 -33.30 -26.07
N LEU A 642 15.99 -33.54 -25.19
CA LEU A 642 15.93 -33.27 -23.75
C LEU A 642 16.02 -31.77 -23.37
N PRO A 643 15.61 -31.37 -22.16
CA PRO A 643 15.41 -29.97 -21.79
C PRO A 643 16.62 -29.28 -21.14
N ILE A 644 16.67 -27.94 -21.23
CA ILE A 644 17.49 -27.05 -20.40
C ILE A 644 16.63 -25.85 -19.96
N LEU A 645 16.88 -25.32 -18.76
CA LEU A 645 16.21 -24.17 -18.13
C LEU A 645 16.53 -22.82 -18.80
N PRO A 646 15.62 -21.84 -18.69
CA PRO A 646 15.97 -20.42 -18.61
C PRO A 646 15.66 -19.80 -17.24
N SER A 647 16.42 -18.76 -16.88
CA SER A 647 16.35 -17.97 -15.64
C SER A 647 15.40 -16.76 -15.74
N PRO A 648 15.04 -16.09 -14.61
CA PRO A 648 14.02 -15.03 -14.57
C PRO A 648 14.57 -13.60 -14.80
N PRO A 649 13.72 -12.64 -15.24
CA PRO A 649 14.00 -11.21 -15.20
C PRO A 649 13.20 -10.43 -14.12
N HIS A 650 13.59 -9.17 -13.89
CA HIS A 650 13.27 -8.32 -12.72
C HIS A 650 11.86 -7.70 -12.63
N PRO A 651 11.45 -7.23 -11.42
CA PRO A 651 10.23 -6.45 -11.18
C PRO A 651 10.43 -4.92 -11.14
N ARG A 652 9.42 -4.17 -11.59
CA ARG A 652 9.06 -2.75 -11.35
C ARG A 652 7.58 -2.60 -11.76
N GLU A 653 6.75 -1.67 -11.29
CA GLU A 653 6.78 -0.68 -10.19
C GLU A 653 5.31 -0.25 -9.97
N LYS A 654 4.89 0.05 -8.73
CA LYS A 654 3.80 1.01 -8.47
C LYS A 654 3.75 1.43 -7.00
N GLU A 655 3.65 2.73 -6.80
CA GLU A 655 3.60 3.38 -5.49
C GLU A 655 2.16 3.43 -4.96
N SER A 656 1.99 3.60 -3.64
CA SER A 656 0.69 3.87 -3.03
C SER A 656 0.73 5.09 -2.12
N SER A 657 -0.28 5.95 -2.29
CA SER A 657 -0.73 6.91 -1.28
C SER A 657 -1.10 6.16 0.03
N GLY A 658 -1.07 6.76 1.23
CA GLY A 658 -0.82 8.16 1.56
C GLY A 658 -1.94 8.81 2.39
N ALA A 659 -2.40 8.14 3.46
CA ALA A 659 -3.35 8.70 4.43
C ALA A 659 -3.07 8.17 5.85
N GLY A 660 -2.75 9.05 6.80
CA GLY A 660 -2.30 8.64 8.14
C GLY A 660 -2.18 9.74 9.19
N ASN A 661 -3.02 10.78 9.15
CA ASN A 661 -2.92 11.97 10.03
C ASN A 661 -4.19 12.19 10.88
N ARG A 662 -4.37 11.41 11.97
CA ARG A 662 -5.36 11.68 13.04
C ARG A 662 -4.98 11.07 14.40
N GLN A 663 -3.91 11.56 15.04
CA GLN A 663 -3.77 11.71 16.51
C GLN A 663 -2.42 12.36 16.85
N ILE A 664 -2.16 12.63 18.13
CA ILE A 664 -1.01 13.40 18.65
C ILE A 664 -1.05 14.88 18.24
N ASN A 665 -1.92 15.65 18.90
CA ASN A 665 -1.79 17.12 18.93
C ASN A 665 -2.31 17.70 20.27
N THR A 666 -1.77 17.15 21.36
CA THR A 666 -2.04 17.59 22.74
C THR A 666 -0.76 17.45 23.56
N ILE A 667 -0.54 18.34 24.53
CA ILE A 667 0.61 18.34 25.46
C ILE A 667 1.97 18.72 24.82
N LEU A 668 2.20 20.02 24.61
CA LEU A 668 3.38 20.75 25.14
C LEU A 668 3.32 22.26 24.78
N ARG A 669 3.28 23.14 25.80
CA ARG A 669 3.54 24.61 25.78
C ARG A 669 2.69 25.43 24.77
N ARG A 670 1.91 26.46 25.14
CA ARG A 670 1.82 27.26 26.38
C ARG A 670 3.17 27.76 26.92
N LYS A 671 3.82 28.67 26.18
CA LYS A 671 4.51 29.89 26.68
C LYS A 671 5.24 30.63 25.54
N SER A 672 4.62 31.68 25.00
CA SER A 672 5.21 33.02 24.97
C SER A 672 4.13 34.04 24.59
N ASN A 673 4.11 35.18 25.28
CA ASN A 673 3.50 36.42 24.80
C ASN A 673 4.63 37.31 24.23
N GLN A 674 4.27 38.44 23.59
CA GLN A 674 5.18 39.54 23.19
C GLN A 674 6.26 39.11 22.18
N LEU A 675 6.28 39.59 20.93
CA LEU A 675 5.90 40.90 20.39
C LEU A 675 5.05 40.81 19.11
#